data_AF-A0A6S6YMW8-F1
#
_entry.id   AF-A0A6S6YMW8-F1
#
_cell.length_a   1.000
_cell.length_b   1.000
_cell.length_c   1.000
_cell.angle_alpha   90.00
_cell.angle_beta   90.00
_cell.angle_gamma   90.00
#
_symmetry.space_group_name_H-M   'P 1'
#
loop_
_entity.id
_entity.type
_entity.pdbx_description
1 polymer ?
#
loop_
_entity_poly.entity_id
_entity_poly.type
_entity_poly.pdbx_seq_one_letter_code
_entity_poly.pdbx_strand_id
1 'polypeptide(L)'
;MANVRSLSRSFARGEISPELFGRVDLPQYQTGLATCLNFVTLPHGPAQNRAGFGFVRATKYSNQRSRLIPFSFNTEQTFALEFGNGYVRFHTMGATLVDGGGVPYEVATPYVEADIFDLHYVQSADVLTIVHPNYAPRELRRLGALNWTLTTIQFTPSIAAPSSVTATAHAGTGTPDDIDHTYAVTSLAVDTLEESLVSAASNTVSNDLFLQGAYNDVTWPAVAGATRYNVYKLSNGLWGYVGQSGDVTFRDNNITPDISQTAPTLADPFSGANNYPAAVSYYEQRRWFAGTRNKPQNVWGTRSGTESNLASSIPTRDDDAIAFRIAAREVNTIRHIVPLSNLVVLTASAEWRISPANSDVLTPATASPRPQSYNGANNAQPAVVNNNLLYAAARGGHLREMSYNWQANGYITADVSILAPHLFDYRTIQDMAFSRAPHPILWCVSSSGELLGLTYVPEQQVQGWHRHSTKGGRFESVCTVSEGDEDALYTIVQRTINGAQVRYVERLHTRMMPTQADAFFVDSGLTYEGPPATTFSNLNHLEGETVNILADGAVMPPQVVAGGAVTIEHASSKVHIGLPIQADLITLPLAFDAQAMGQGRVKNVNFVWLRLNDSSGVFAGPSFDKLEAANPDKLTQVKQRTNESYGTPPRWISGEFKHMVKAAWTDGGQVFVRQSDPLPVTLVSMTIEAAIGG
;
A
#
# COMPACT_ATOMS: atom_id res chain seq x y z
N MET A 1 54.70 -8.98 0.48
CA MET A 1 53.26 -9.25 0.24
C MET A 1 52.76 -8.21 -0.75
N ALA A 2 52.06 -8.64 -1.80
CA ALA A 2 51.45 -7.71 -2.74
C ALA A 2 50.21 -7.07 -2.08
N ASN A 3 50.11 -5.74 -2.15
CA ASN A 3 48.89 -5.03 -1.79
C ASN A 3 48.02 -4.89 -3.02
N VAL A 4 46.73 -5.17 -2.87
CA VAL A 4 45.72 -4.98 -3.93
C VAL A 4 44.75 -3.91 -3.51
N ARG A 5 44.23 -3.16 -4.49
CA ARG A 5 43.18 -2.16 -4.29
C ARG A 5 41.95 -2.52 -5.11
N SER A 6 40.79 -2.41 -4.50
CA SER A 6 39.49 -2.61 -5.16
C SER A 6 38.55 -1.46 -4.81
N LEU A 7 37.74 -1.04 -5.78
CA LEU A 7 36.80 0.08 -5.66
C LEU A 7 35.36 -0.43 -5.79
N SER A 8 34.58 -0.27 -4.73
CA SER A 8 33.13 -0.37 -4.74
C SER A 8 32.54 0.96 -5.19
N ARG A 9 32.04 1.00 -6.44
CA ARG A 9 31.55 2.23 -7.10
C ARG A 9 30.10 2.58 -6.77
N SER A 10 29.34 1.61 -6.27
CA SER A 10 27.91 1.70 -5.99
C SER A 10 27.51 0.58 -5.03
N PHE A 11 26.41 0.79 -4.31
CA PHE A 11 25.77 -0.15 -3.40
C PHE A 11 24.31 -0.42 -3.81
N ALA A 12 23.90 -0.02 -5.02
CA ALA A 12 22.51 -0.02 -5.47
C ALA A 12 21.82 -1.40 -5.49
N ARG A 13 22.57 -2.50 -5.40
CA ARG A 13 21.98 -3.85 -5.35
C ARG A 13 21.59 -4.30 -3.96
N GLY A 14 21.99 -3.55 -2.93
CA GLY A 14 21.58 -3.84 -1.55
C GLY A 14 22.11 -5.17 -1.02
N GLU A 15 21.42 -5.69 -0.01
CA GLU A 15 21.80 -6.91 0.70
C GLU A 15 21.64 -8.15 -0.19
N ILE A 16 22.69 -8.99 -0.22
CA ILE A 16 22.76 -10.22 -1.00
C ILE A 16 22.98 -11.41 -0.05
N SER A 17 22.34 -12.54 -0.36
CA SER A 17 22.42 -13.76 0.43
C SER A 17 23.86 -14.31 0.53
N PRO A 18 24.26 -14.85 1.70
CA PRO A 18 25.51 -15.57 1.89
C PRO A 18 25.77 -16.68 0.87
N GLU A 19 24.71 -17.32 0.35
CA GLU A 19 24.83 -18.37 -0.67
C GLU A 19 25.40 -17.87 -2.01
N LEU A 20 25.31 -16.56 -2.26
CA LEU A 20 25.82 -15.91 -3.46
C LEU A 20 27.22 -15.31 -3.26
N PHE A 21 27.85 -15.49 -2.10
CA PHE A 21 29.17 -14.91 -1.81
C PHE A 21 30.29 -15.46 -2.70
N GLY A 22 30.10 -16.62 -3.34
CA GLY A 22 31.01 -17.16 -4.35
C GLY A 22 30.73 -16.67 -5.78
N ARG A 23 29.59 -16.01 -6.03
CA ARG A 23 29.13 -15.61 -7.37
C ARG A 23 29.70 -14.25 -7.79
N VAL A 24 31.02 -14.12 -7.73
CA VAL A 24 31.77 -12.92 -8.13
C VAL A 24 31.60 -12.60 -9.64
N ASP A 25 31.11 -13.55 -10.42
CA ASP A 25 30.76 -13.42 -11.84
C ASP A 25 29.50 -12.59 -12.09
N LEU A 26 28.59 -12.53 -11.11
CA LEU A 26 27.34 -11.79 -11.25
C LEU A 26 27.61 -10.27 -11.20
N PRO A 27 27.11 -9.49 -12.16
CA PRO A 27 27.21 -8.02 -12.11
C PRO A 27 26.66 -7.44 -10.80
N GLN A 28 25.62 -8.08 -10.25
CA GLN A 28 24.96 -7.75 -8.99
C GLN A 28 25.91 -7.82 -7.78
N TYR A 29 26.92 -8.69 -7.82
CA TYR A 29 27.92 -8.81 -6.77
C TYR A 29 28.78 -7.53 -6.65
N GLN A 30 29.04 -6.84 -7.77
CA GLN A 30 29.91 -5.66 -7.78
C GLN A 30 29.29 -4.45 -7.08
N THR A 31 27.96 -4.43 -6.94
CA THR A 31 27.19 -3.33 -6.35
C THR A 31 26.33 -3.77 -5.16
N GLY A 32 26.61 -4.96 -4.62
CA GLY A 32 25.90 -5.55 -3.49
C GLY A 32 26.63 -5.38 -2.15
N LEU A 33 25.90 -5.71 -1.10
CA LEU A 33 26.33 -5.70 0.30
C LEU A 33 26.05 -7.06 0.94
N ALA A 34 26.90 -7.48 1.86
CA ALA A 34 26.62 -8.64 2.69
C ALA A 34 25.59 -8.32 3.79
N THR A 35 25.51 -7.06 4.21
CA THR A 35 24.49 -6.56 5.15
C THR A 35 24.20 -5.10 4.87
N CYS A 36 22.91 -4.75 4.85
CA CYS A 36 22.40 -3.39 4.70
C CYS A 36 21.31 -3.14 5.78
N LEU A 37 21.73 -3.04 7.04
CA LEU A 37 20.85 -2.91 8.19
C LEU A 37 20.71 -1.44 8.60
N ASN A 38 19.47 -0.92 8.65
CA ASN A 38 19.15 0.49 8.89
C ASN A 38 19.90 1.45 7.94
N PHE A 39 20.31 0.95 6.77
CA PHE A 39 20.77 1.71 5.62
C PHE A 39 19.74 1.59 4.50
N VAL A 40 19.66 2.60 3.65
CA VAL A 40 18.86 2.67 2.43
C VAL A 40 19.82 2.83 1.27
N THR A 41 19.71 1.93 0.28
CA THR A 41 20.48 2.04 -0.97
C THR A 41 19.74 2.94 -1.93
N LEU A 42 20.40 3.99 -2.42
CA LEU A 42 19.80 4.95 -3.33
C LEU A 42 19.81 4.46 -4.78
N PRO A 43 18.84 4.88 -5.62
CA PRO A 43 18.79 4.45 -7.01
C PRO A 43 20.06 4.71 -7.81
N HIS A 44 20.76 5.79 -7.50
CA HIS A 44 21.98 6.22 -8.18
C HIS A 44 23.28 5.69 -7.55
N GLY A 45 23.21 4.84 -6.51
CA GLY A 45 24.37 4.10 -6.00
C GLY A 45 24.69 4.21 -4.51
N PRO A 46 24.65 5.39 -3.87
CA PRO A 46 25.07 5.54 -2.47
C PRO A 46 24.23 4.71 -1.49
N ALA A 47 24.81 4.36 -0.34
CA ALA A 47 24.08 3.84 0.81
C ALA A 47 24.06 4.90 1.92
N GLN A 48 22.87 5.26 2.40
CA GLN A 48 22.69 6.21 3.49
C GLN A 48 21.99 5.58 4.67
N ASN A 49 22.33 5.92 5.91
CA ASN A 49 21.55 5.43 7.06
C ASN A 49 20.10 5.94 6.96
N ARG A 50 19.12 5.17 7.44
CA ARG A 50 17.74 5.68 7.45
C ARG A 50 17.59 6.82 8.45
N ALA A 51 16.64 7.72 8.21
CA ALA A 51 16.19 8.65 9.24
C ALA A 51 15.51 7.90 10.40
N GLY A 52 15.29 8.62 11.50
CA GLY A 52 14.58 8.11 12.65
C GLY A 52 13.06 8.09 12.49
N PHE A 53 12.40 7.23 13.26
CA PHE A 53 10.94 7.24 13.39
C PHE A 53 10.51 8.22 14.49
N GLY A 54 9.74 9.25 14.13
CA GLY A 54 9.13 10.17 15.09
C GLY A 54 7.89 9.56 15.72
N PHE A 55 7.74 9.69 17.04
CA PHE A 55 6.54 9.26 17.76
C PHE A 55 5.36 10.18 17.40
N VAL A 56 4.27 9.60 16.89
CA VAL A 56 3.03 10.34 16.60
C VAL A 56 2.06 10.21 17.77
N ARG A 57 1.69 8.98 18.11
CA ARG A 57 0.76 8.67 19.21
C ARG A 57 0.77 7.19 19.56
N ALA A 58 0.38 6.84 20.78
CA ALA A 58 -0.03 5.48 21.11
C ALA A 58 -1.37 5.12 20.46
N THR A 59 -1.49 3.88 19.98
CA THR A 59 -2.77 3.37 19.48
C THR A 59 -3.82 3.38 20.60
N LYS A 60 -5.11 3.46 20.27
CA LYS A 60 -6.20 3.54 21.28
C LYS A 60 -6.13 2.41 22.30
N TYR A 61 -5.95 1.19 21.80
CA TYR A 61 -5.81 -0.02 22.59
C TYR A 61 -4.42 -0.59 22.36
N SER A 62 -3.45 -0.21 23.18
CA SER A 62 -2.05 -0.60 22.97
C SER A 62 -1.81 -2.11 23.06
N ASN A 63 -2.71 -2.85 23.71
CA ASN A 63 -2.69 -4.31 23.80
C ASN A 63 -3.32 -5.03 22.59
N GLN A 64 -4.00 -4.32 21.69
CA GLN A 64 -4.65 -4.88 20.50
C GLN A 64 -3.97 -4.39 19.23
N ARG A 65 -3.96 -5.22 18.18
CA ARG A 65 -3.41 -4.85 16.88
C ARG A 65 -4.29 -3.81 16.18
N SER A 66 -3.64 -2.94 15.41
CA SER A 66 -4.27 -2.03 14.47
C SER A 66 -3.50 -2.02 13.15
N ARG A 67 -4.12 -1.50 12.09
CA ARG A 67 -3.53 -1.39 10.76
C ARG A 67 -3.64 0.02 10.24
N LEU A 68 -2.61 0.47 9.54
CA LEU A 68 -2.60 1.73 8.82
C LEU A 68 -3.08 1.53 7.38
N ILE A 69 -4.03 2.35 6.96
CA ILE A 69 -4.54 2.39 5.58
C ILE A 69 -4.35 3.83 5.06
N PRO A 70 -3.73 4.04 3.89
CA PRO A 70 -3.54 5.37 3.35
C PRO A 70 -4.85 5.92 2.78
N PHE A 71 -5.05 7.22 2.92
CA PHE A 71 -6.10 7.98 2.26
C PHE A 71 -5.52 9.27 1.67
N SER A 72 -5.84 9.58 0.42
CA SER A 72 -5.32 10.75 -0.29
C SER A 72 -6.42 11.45 -1.07
N PHE A 73 -7.02 12.51 -0.53
CA PHE A 73 -8.01 13.30 -1.28
C PHE A 73 -7.36 13.99 -2.48
N ASN A 74 -6.22 14.63 -2.22
CA ASN A 74 -5.34 15.26 -3.19
C ASN A 74 -3.90 15.23 -2.65
N THR A 75 -2.96 15.88 -3.33
CA THR A 75 -1.53 15.91 -2.94
C THR A 75 -1.26 16.64 -1.63
N GLU A 76 -2.21 17.43 -1.11
CA GLU A 76 -2.04 18.25 0.10
C GLU A 76 -2.78 17.68 1.31
N GLN A 77 -3.87 16.94 1.09
CA GLN A 77 -4.75 16.42 2.13
C GLN A 77 -4.73 14.90 2.10
N THR A 78 -3.74 14.36 2.79
CA THR A 78 -3.53 12.92 2.95
C THR A 78 -3.59 12.53 4.43
N PHE A 79 -4.01 11.29 4.70
CA PHE A 79 -4.17 10.76 6.04
C PHE A 79 -3.71 9.31 6.12
N ALA A 80 -2.92 8.99 7.14
CA ALA A 80 -2.70 7.63 7.59
C ALA A 80 -3.85 7.25 8.54
N LEU A 81 -4.73 6.34 8.09
CA LEU A 81 -5.90 5.89 8.84
C LEU A 81 -5.54 4.71 9.74
N GLU A 82 -5.59 4.89 11.05
CA GLU A 82 -5.39 3.83 12.04
C GLU A 82 -6.72 3.09 12.27
N PHE A 83 -6.91 1.96 11.60
CA PHE A 83 -8.02 1.04 11.86
C PHE A 83 -7.66 0.16 13.06
N GLY A 84 -8.43 0.29 14.14
CA GLY A 84 -8.35 -0.55 15.33
C GLY A 84 -9.69 -1.22 15.63
N ASN A 85 -9.74 -1.97 16.73
CA ASN A 85 -10.93 -2.71 17.13
C ASN A 85 -12.13 -1.77 17.40
N GLY A 86 -13.05 -1.69 16.44
CA GLY A 86 -14.25 -0.87 16.50
C GLY A 86 -14.05 0.63 16.22
N TYR A 87 -12.89 1.07 15.72
CA TYR A 87 -12.64 2.48 15.43
C TYR A 87 -11.70 2.72 14.25
N VAL A 88 -11.71 3.94 13.73
CA VAL A 88 -10.65 4.50 12.89
C VAL A 88 -10.23 5.88 13.40
N ARG A 89 -8.92 6.15 13.43
CA ARG A 89 -8.30 7.45 13.76
C ARG A 89 -7.48 7.96 12.59
N PHE A 90 -7.22 9.27 12.57
CA PHE A 90 -6.64 9.96 11.43
C PHE A 90 -5.33 10.64 11.85
N HIS A 91 -4.25 10.33 11.13
CA HIS A 91 -2.93 10.92 11.35
C HIS A 91 -2.43 11.60 10.07
N THR A 92 -1.80 12.76 10.19
CA THR A 92 -1.23 13.53 9.07
C THR A 92 -0.15 14.48 9.60
N MET A 93 0.87 14.77 8.80
CA MET A 93 1.98 15.66 9.15
C MET A 93 2.67 15.31 10.47
N GLY A 94 2.78 14.02 10.80
CA GLY A 94 3.36 13.54 12.05
C GLY A 94 2.51 13.78 13.30
N ALA A 95 1.23 14.15 13.14
CA ALA A 95 0.31 14.41 14.23
C ALA A 95 -1.02 13.65 14.07
N THR A 96 -1.73 13.45 15.18
CA THR A 96 -3.10 12.92 15.17
C THR A 96 -4.09 14.06 15.07
N LEU A 97 -5.09 13.91 14.22
CA LEU A 97 -6.21 14.84 14.12
C LEU A 97 -7.04 14.82 15.42
N VAL A 98 -7.31 16.00 15.98
CA VAL A 98 -8.06 16.16 17.24
C VAL A 98 -9.28 17.05 17.03
N ASP A 99 -10.30 16.87 17.86
CA ASP A 99 -11.46 17.75 17.93
C ASP A 99 -11.16 19.07 18.68
N GLY A 100 -12.16 19.94 18.81
CA GLY A 100 -12.02 21.22 19.50
C GLY A 100 -11.66 21.12 21.00
N GLY A 101 -11.75 19.93 21.60
CA GLY A 101 -11.33 19.64 22.97
C GLY A 101 -9.95 18.98 23.08
N GLY A 102 -9.25 18.77 21.97
CA GLY A 102 -7.95 18.08 21.94
C GLY A 102 -8.05 16.55 22.02
N VAL A 103 -9.24 15.97 21.88
CA VAL A 103 -9.45 14.52 21.86
C VAL A 103 -9.23 14.00 20.45
N PRO A 104 -8.52 12.87 20.25
CA PRO A 104 -8.36 12.27 18.93
C PRO A 104 -9.69 12.05 18.22
N TYR A 105 -9.82 12.63 17.02
CA TYR A 105 -11.01 12.43 16.20
C TYR A 105 -11.09 10.98 15.74
N GLU A 106 -12.24 10.36 15.95
CA GLU A 106 -12.47 8.95 15.63
C GLU A 106 -13.85 8.72 15.03
N VAL A 107 -13.93 7.73 14.14
CA VAL A 107 -15.20 7.21 13.60
C VAL A 107 -15.36 5.77 14.07
N ALA A 108 -16.54 5.42 14.56
CA ALA A 108 -16.87 4.05 14.96
C ALA A 108 -16.93 3.13 13.74
N THR A 109 -16.35 1.94 13.87
CA THR A 109 -16.36 0.91 12.81
C THR A 109 -16.89 -0.41 13.36
N PRO A 110 -17.42 -1.32 12.52
CA PRO A 110 -17.84 -2.64 12.97
C PRO A 110 -16.68 -3.65 13.04
N TYR A 111 -15.46 -3.26 12.61
CA TYR A 111 -14.36 -4.20 12.38
C TYR A 111 -13.69 -4.59 13.70
N VAL A 112 -13.64 -5.89 13.99
CA VAL A 112 -12.92 -6.41 15.16
C VAL A 112 -11.44 -6.64 14.87
N GLU A 113 -10.61 -6.67 15.91
CA GLU A 113 -9.14 -6.86 15.81
C GLU A 113 -8.72 -7.97 14.83
N ALA A 114 -9.37 -9.13 14.91
CA ALA A 114 -9.02 -10.31 14.12
C ALA A 114 -9.15 -10.11 12.60
N ASP A 115 -10.01 -9.18 12.17
CA ASP A 115 -10.37 -8.99 10.76
C ASP A 115 -9.65 -7.78 10.11
N ILE A 116 -8.96 -6.94 10.91
CA ILE A 116 -8.40 -5.65 10.45
C ILE A 116 -7.33 -5.83 9.36
N PHE A 117 -6.48 -6.86 9.50
CA PHE A 117 -5.44 -7.15 8.51
C PHE A 117 -5.98 -7.79 7.23
N ASP A 118 -7.24 -8.23 7.24
CA ASP A 118 -7.90 -8.82 6.07
C ASP A 118 -8.83 -7.83 5.36
N LEU A 119 -8.96 -6.60 5.86
CA LEU A 119 -9.66 -5.52 5.16
C LEU A 119 -8.98 -5.24 3.82
N HIS A 120 -9.75 -5.30 2.74
CA HIS A 120 -9.33 -4.82 1.43
C HIS A 120 -10.02 -3.51 1.13
N TYR A 121 -9.34 -2.65 0.40
CA TYR A 121 -9.84 -1.31 0.14
C TYR A 121 -9.40 -0.79 -1.22
N VAL A 122 -10.19 0.14 -1.74
CA VAL A 122 -9.83 0.97 -2.87
C VAL A 122 -10.38 2.37 -2.63
N GLN A 123 -9.67 3.39 -3.09
CA GLN A 123 -10.08 4.77 -2.95
C GLN A 123 -10.38 5.38 -4.32
N SER A 124 -11.44 6.19 -4.38
CA SER A 124 -11.71 7.11 -5.49
C SER A 124 -12.14 8.45 -4.89
N ALA A 125 -11.38 9.51 -5.17
CA ALA A 125 -11.58 10.85 -4.60
C ALA A 125 -11.82 10.80 -3.07
N ASP A 126 -12.95 11.32 -2.59
CA ASP A 126 -13.31 11.38 -1.17
C ASP A 126 -13.84 10.06 -0.56
N VAL A 127 -13.89 8.99 -1.35
CA VAL A 127 -14.55 7.73 -0.94
C VAL A 127 -13.54 6.60 -0.87
N LEU A 128 -13.37 6.06 0.34
CA LEU A 128 -12.65 4.81 0.57
C LEU A 128 -13.68 3.68 0.67
N THR A 129 -13.70 2.79 -0.32
CA THR A 129 -14.51 1.57 -0.29
C THR A 129 -13.74 0.48 0.45
N ILE A 130 -14.37 -0.15 1.44
CA ILE A 130 -13.78 -1.17 2.30
C ILE A 130 -14.63 -2.44 2.21
N VAL A 131 -13.98 -3.57 1.99
CA VAL A 131 -14.63 -4.89 1.88
C VAL A 131 -13.93 -5.92 2.74
N HIS A 132 -14.72 -6.87 3.24
CA HIS A 132 -14.25 -8.02 4.00
C HIS A 132 -15.34 -9.10 4.04
N PRO A 133 -15.01 -10.40 4.00
CA PRO A 133 -16.01 -11.47 3.92
C PRO A 133 -17.00 -11.56 5.10
N ASN A 134 -16.68 -10.96 6.25
CA ASN A 134 -17.54 -10.94 7.43
C ASN A 134 -18.43 -9.69 7.54
N TYR A 135 -18.20 -8.65 6.74
CA TYR A 135 -18.89 -7.36 6.88
C TYR A 135 -19.47 -6.90 5.56
N ALA A 136 -20.67 -6.31 5.61
CA ALA A 136 -21.24 -5.65 4.45
C ALA A 136 -20.26 -4.60 3.88
N PRO A 137 -20.11 -4.49 2.54
CA PRO A 137 -19.30 -3.47 1.91
C PRO A 137 -19.66 -2.07 2.39
N ARG A 138 -18.65 -1.26 2.72
CA ARG A 138 -18.85 0.07 3.29
C ARG A 138 -18.01 1.11 2.58
N GLU A 139 -18.47 2.34 2.66
CA GLU A 139 -17.77 3.53 2.20
C GLU A 139 -17.49 4.42 3.39
N LEU A 140 -16.20 4.71 3.60
CA LEU A 140 -15.77 5.80 4.46
C LEU A 140 -15.64 7.04 3.58
N ARG A 141 -16.57 7.97 3.75
CA ARG A 141 -16.63 9.22 2.99
C ARG A 141 -16.06 10.37 3.81
N ARG A 142 -15.23 11.18 3.17
CA ARG A 142 -14.77 12.46 3.70
C ARG A 142 -15.73 13.57 3.27
N LEU A 143 -16.35 14.25 4.24
CA LEU A 143 -17.23 15.41 4.03
C LEU A 143 -16.61 16.72 4.54
N GLY A 144 -15.43 16.63 5.16
CA GLY A 144 -14.65 17.73 5.70
C GLY A 144 -13.45 17.22 6.49
N ALA A 145 -12.66 18.10 7.11
CA ALA A 145 -11.48 17.69 7.88
C ALA A 145 -11.86 16.77 9.06
N LEU A 146 -12.87 17.16 9.84
CA LEU A 146 -13.40 16.43 11.00
C LEU A 146 -14.83 15.90 10.75
N ASN A 147 -15.21 15.69 9.49
CA ASN A 147 -16.53 15.16 9.15
C ASN A 147 -16.36 13.97 8.21
N TRP A 148 -16.43 12.77 8.80
CA TRP A 148 -16.27 11.51 8.10
C TRP A 148 -17.44 10.60 8.44
N THR A 149 -17.96 9.91 7.44
CA THR A 149 -19.12 9.03 7.61
C THR A 149 -18.83 7.66 7.04
N LEU A 150 -19.01 6.61 7.84
CA LEU A 150 -18.94 5.22 7.40
C LEU A 150 -20.34 4.68 7.14
N THR A 151 -20.67 4.39 5.89
CA THR A 151 -22.00 3.92 5.47
C THR A 151 -21.92 2.60 4.71
N THR A 152 -22.90 1.72 4.87
CA THR A 152 -23.01 0.50 4.05
C THR A 152 -23.45 0.84 2.64
N ILE A 153 -22.79 0.26 1.63
CA ILE A 153 -23.16 0.44 0.21
C ILE A 153 -24.52 -0.20 -0.04
N GLN A 154 -25.40 0.51 -0.74
CA GLN A 154 -26.65 -0.05 -1.29
C GLN A 154 -26.44 -0.29 -2.77
N PHE A 155 -26.57 -1.54 -3.22
CA PHE A 155 -26.29 -1.91 -4.61
C PHE A 155 -27.48 -1.72 -5.55
N THR A 156 -28.09 -0.53 -5.51
CA THR A 156 -29.30 -0.17 -6.27
C THR A 156 -29.02 1.03 -7.19
N PRO A 157 -29.81 1.23 -8.25
CA PRO A 157 -29.77 2.48 -9.00
C PRO A 157 -29.98 3.70 -8.09
N SER A 158 -29.38 4.84 -8.43
CA SER A 158 -29.54 6.08 -7.64
C SER A 158 -30.93 6.71 -7.79
N ILE A 159 -31.60 6.45 -8.93
CA ILE A 159 -32.95 6.92 -9.21
C ILE A 159 -34.02 5.86 -8.88
N ALA A 160 -35.12 6.31 -8.27
CA ALA A 160 -36.24 5.45 -7.91
C ALA A 160 -37.11 5.07 -9.12
N ALA A 161 -37.73 3.89 -9.04
CA ALA A 161 -38.81 3.52 -9.95
C ALA A 161 -40.08 4.34 -9.66
N PRO A 162 -41.00 4.52 -10.62
CA PRO A 162 -42.32 5.05 -10.32
C PRO A 162 -43.02 4.20 -9.26
N SER A 163 -43.65 4.86 -8.29
CA SER A 163 -44.26 4.19 -7.13
C SER A 163 -45.50 3.37 -7.47
N SER A 164 -46.14 3.65 -8.60
CA SER A 164 -47.27 2.89 -9.15
C SER A 164 -47.39 3.13 -10.65
N VAL A 165 -48.03 2.19 -11.36
CA VAL A 165 -48.40 2.33 -12.77
C VAL A 165 -49.87 1.98 -12.91
N THR A 166 -50.63 2.71 -13.74
CA THR A 166 -52.04 2.44 -14.01
C THR A 166 -52.28 2.42 -15.51
N ALA A 167 -52.94 1.37 -15.98
CA ALA A 167 -53.34 1.22 -17.38
C ALA A 167 -54.85 1.40 -17.51
N THR A 168 -55.29 2.16 -18.52
CA THR A 168 -56.70 2.39 -18.86
C THR A 168 -56.94 1.96 -20.30
N ALA A 169 -57.88 1.04 -20.51
CA ALA A 169 -58.25 0.59 -21.84
C ALA A 169 -59.27 1.51 -22.51
N HIS A 170 -59.05 1.80 -23.78
CA HIS A 170 -59.98 2.48 -24.67
C HIS A 170 -60.32 1.53 -25.81
N ALA A 171 -61.54 1.03 -25.80
CA ALA A 171 -62.02 0.06 -26.78
C ALA A 171 -62.14 0.68 -28.18
N GLY A 172 -61.73 -0.06 -29.19
CA GLY A 172 -61.91 0.30 -30.59
C GLY A 172 -63.30 -0.03 -31.12
N THR A 173 -63.53 0.26 -32.39
CA THR A 173 -64.74 -0.17 -33.11
C THR A 173 -64.57 -1.58 -33.67
N GLY A 174 -65.40 -2.53 -33.21
CA GLY A 174 -65.42 -3.92 -33.69
C GLY A 174 -66.01 -4.90 -32.67
N THR A 175 -65.91 -6.21 -32.96
CA THR A 175 -66.15 -7.27 -31.98
C THR A 175 -64.82 -7.55 -31.27
N PRO A 176 -64.69 -7.27 -29.97
CA PRO A 176 -63.42 -7.41 -29.26
C PRO A 176 -63.13 -8.87 -28.89
N ASP A 177 -61.87 -9.26 -29.02
CA ASP A 177 -61.31 -10.40 -28.29
C ASP A 177 -60.80 -9.94 -26.90
N ASP A 178 -60.86 -10.82 -25.90
CA ASP A 178 -60.29 -10.54 -24.59
C ASP A 178 -58.77 -10.74 -24.64
N ILE A 179 -58.03 -9.64 -24.79
CA ILE A 179 -56.57 -9.63 -24.83
C ILE A 179 -56.04 -8.81 -23.65
N ASP A 180 -55.40 -9.51 -22.71
CA ASP A 180 -54.84 -8.90 -21.51
C ASP A 180 -53.54 -8.14 -21.80
N HIS A 181 -53.46 -6.93 -21.24
CA HIS A 181 -52.29 -6.07 -21.30
C HIS A 181 -51.91 -5.58 -19.91
N THR A 182 -50.64 -5.73 -19.55
CA THR A 182 -50.07 -5.27 -18.29
C THR A 182 -48.77 -4.54 -18.58
N TYR A 183 -48.53 -3.42 -17.89
CA TYR A 183 -47.41 -2.52 -18.15
C TYR A 183 -46.56 -2.31 -16.90
N ALA A 184 -45.31 -1.91 -17.09
CA ALA A 184 -44.41 -1.45 -16.03
C ALA A 184 -43.52 -0.34 -16.57
N VAL A 185 -42.94 0.47 -15.68
CA VAL A 185 -42.22 1.68 -16.04
C VAL A 185 -40.92 1.79 -15.25
N THR A 186 -39.86 2.29 -15.88
CA THR A 186 -38.62 2.71 -15.22
C THR A 186 -38.40 4.21 -15.41
N SER A 187 -37.64 4.81 -14.51
CA SER A 187 -37.24 6.22 -14.58
C SER A 187 -35.80 6.35 -15.09
N LEU A 188 -35.52 7.38 -15.87
CA LEU A 188 -34.16 7.75 -16.30
C LEU A 188 -33.72 9.04 -15.64
N ALA A 189 -32.56 9.01 -14.97
CA ALA A 189 -32.00 10.15 -14.27
C ALA A 189 -31.61 11.29 -15.22
N VAL A 190 -31.85 12.53 -14.80
CA VAL A 190 -31.62 13.73 -15.64
C VAL A 190 -30.17 13.91 -16.08
N ASP A 191 -29.19 13.62 -15.22
CA ASP A 191 -27.78 13.91 -15.49
C ASP A 191 -27.00 12.70 -16.04
N THR A 192 -27.32 11.50 -15.58
CA THR A 192 -26.56 10.28 -15.88
C THR A 192 -27.26 9.37 -16.87
N LEU A 193 -28.55 9.59 -17.13
CA LEU A 193 -29.44 8.64 -17.81
C LEU A 193 -29.46 7.25 -17.16
N GLU A 194 -29.05 7.14 -15.89
CA GLU A 194 -29.13 5.89 -15.16
C GLU A 194 -30.59 5.46 -15.05
N GLU A 195 -30.84 4.19 -15.35
CA GLU A 195 -32.17 3.59 -15.31
C GLU A 195 -32.47 2.97 -13.96
N SER A 196 -33.65 3.30 -13.40
CA SER A 196 -34.17 2.69 -12.19
C SER A 196 -34.47 1.20 -12.37
N LEU A 197 -34.75 0.49 -11.28
CA LEU A 197 -35.41 -0.80 -11.37
C LEU A 197 -36.83 -0.66 -11.95
N VAL A 198 -37.38 -1.77 -12.44
CA VAL A 198 -38.76 -1.84 -12.89
C VAL A 198 -39.75 -1.53 -11.75
N SER A 199 -40.78 -0.73 -12.03
CA SER A 199 -41.88 -0.47 -11.09
C SER A 199 -42.66 -1.74 -10.75
N ALA A 200 -43.57 -1.62 -9.77
CA ALA A 200 -44.67 -2.55 -9.67
C ALA A 200 -45.47 -2.58 -10.99
N ALA A 201 -46.03 -3.74 -11.34
CA ALA A 201 -46.89 -3.90 -12.50
C ALA A 201 -48.15 -3.04 -12.37
N SER A 202 -48.67 -2.56 -13.51
CA SER A 202 -49.99 -1.94 -13.58
C SER A 202 -51.09 -2.95 -13.27
N ASN A 203 -52.32 -2.46 -13.11
CA ASN A 203 -53.49 -3.30 -13.31
C ASN A 203 -53.47 -3.90 -14.73
N THR A 204 -53.99 -5.13 -14.86
CA THR A 204 -54.23 -5.75 -16.16
C THR A 204 -55.49 -5.16 -16.77
N VAL A 205 -55.43 -4.79 -18.06
CA VAL A 205 -56.58 -4.34 -18.84
C VAL A 205 -56.82 -5.28 -20.00
N SER A 206 -58.07 -5.72 -20.20
CA SER A 206 -58.49 -6.46 -21.40
C SER A 206 -58.85 -5.45 -22.49
N ASN A 207 -58.14 -5.48 -23.62
CA ASN A 207 -58.42 -4.63 -24.78
C ASN A 207 -57.83 -5.23 -26.05
N ASP A 208 -58.65 -5.40 -27.09
CA ASP A 208 -58.19 -5.81 -28.41
C ASP A 208 -57.60 -4.60 -29.18
N LEU A 209 -56.28 -4.45 -29.09
CA LEU A 209 -55.54 -3.38 -29.76
C LEU A 209 -55.44 -3.54 -31.29
N PHE A 210 -55.91 -4.65 -31.88
CA PHE A 210 -55.98 -4.79 -33.34
C PHE A 210 -57.17 -4.02 -33.94
N LEU A 211 -58.16 -3.65 -33.12
CA LEU A 211 -59.32 -2.90 -33.57
C LEU A 211 -58.99 -1.43 -33.85
N GLN A 212 -59.61 -0.88 -34.90
CA GLN A 212 -59.43 0.53 -35.26
C GLN A 212 -59.89 1.44 -34.11
N GLY A 213 -59.00 2.34 -33.67
CA GLY A 213 -59.26 3.29 -32.59
C GLY A 213 -59.05 2.73 -31.18
N ALA A 214 -58.66 1.46 -31.02
CA ALA A 214 -58.30 0.90 -29.73
C ALA A 214 -56.92 1.38 -29.28
N TYR A 215 -56.77 1.76 -28.01
CA TYR A 215 -55.50 2.09 -27.38
C TYR A 215 -55.58 1.92 -25.86
N ASN A 216 -54.42 1.84 -25.21
CA ASN A 216 -54.31 1.87 -23.76
C ASN A 216 -53.50 3.09 -23.33
N ASP A 217 -54.01 3.86 -22.37
CA ASP A 217 -53.26 4.92 -21.71
C ASP A 217 -52.61 4.38 -20.44
N VAL A 218 -51.29 4.52 -20.34
CA VAL A 218 -50.46 4.11 -19.21
C VAL A 218 -50.01 5.37 -18.48
N THR A 219 -50.23 5.46 -17.18
CA THR A 219 -49.91 6.64 -16.36
C THR A 219 -49.20 6.26 -15.07
N TRP A 220 -48.38 7.17 -14.55
CA TRP A 220 -47.61 6.97 -13.32
C TRP A 220 -47.35 8.33 -12.62
N PRO A 221 -46.96 8.36 -11.34
CA PRO A 221 -46.55 9.60 -10.69
C PRO A 221 -45.14 10.01 -11.13
N ALA A 222 -44.89 11.33 -11.19
CA ALA A 222 -43.56 11.86 -11.48
C ALA A 222 -42.54 11.42 -10.42
N VAL A 223 -41.34 11.06 -10.86
CA VAL A 223 -40.20 10.72 -10.01
C VAL A 223 -39.24 11.90 -9.96
N ALA A 224 -38.86 12.31 -8.74
CA ALA A 224 -37.90 13.39 -8.55
C ALA A 224 -36.54 13.06 -9.19
N GLY A 225 -36.01 13.98 -10.00
CA GLY A 225 -34.75 13.77 -10.73
C GLY A 225 -34.86 12.94 -12.00
N ALA A 226 -36.06 12.49 -12.40
CA ALA A 226 -36.28 11.81 -13.68
C ALA A 226 -36.45 12.81 -14.83
N THR A 227 -35.79 12.57 -15.97
CA THR A 227 -36.01 13.33 -17.21
C THR A 227 -36.94 12.63 -18.19
N ARG A 228 -37.00 11.29 -18.14
CA ARG A 228 -37.76 10.43 -19.06
C ARG A 228 -38.11 9.12 -18.36
N TYR A 229 -39.02 8.36 -18.96
CA TYR A 229 -39.46 7.06 -18.46
C TYR A 229 -39.51 6.05 -19.58
N ASN A 230 -38.94 4.85 -19.39
CA ASN A 230 -39.12 3.74 -20.32
C ASN A 230 -40.34 2.93 -19.90
N VAL A 231 -41.16 2.58 -20.88
CA VAL A 231 -42.41 1.83 -20.69
C VAL A 231 -42.23 0.44 -21.26
N TYR A 232 -42.67 -0.55 -20.49
CA TYR A 232 -42.60 -1.95 -20.81
C TYR A 232 -43.98 -2.58 -20.79
N LYS A 233 -44.18 -3.58 -21.64
CA LYS A 233 -45.40 -4.40 -21.71
C LYS A 233 -45.05 -5.85 -21.46
N LEU A 234 -45.85 -6.53 -20.64
CA LEU A 234 -45.64 -7.93 -20.29
C LEU A 234 -45.90 -8.81 -21.51
N SER A 235 -44.93 -9.67 -21.86
CA SER A 235 -45.03 -10.64 -22.95
C SER A 235 -44.30 -11.92 -22.55
N ASN A 236 -45.02 -13.04 -22.48
CA ASN A 236 -44.50 -14.35 -22.10
C ASN A 236 -43.66 -14.34 -20.79
N GLY A 237 -44.07 -13.54 -19.81
CA GLY A 237 -43.38 -13.41 -18.52
C GLY A 237 -42.19 -12.45 -18.50
N LEU A 238 -41.87 -11.80 -19.62
CA LEU A 238 -40.82 -10.78 -19.72
C LEU A 238 -41.41 -9.39 -19.97
N TRP A 239 -40.78 -8.36 -19.42
CA TRP A 239 -41.11 -6.97 -19.68
C TRP A 239 -40.43 -6.51 -20.96
N GLY A 240 -41.12 -6.54 -22.10
CA GLY A 240 -40.56 -6.06 -23.37
C GLY A 240 -40.76 -4.55 -23.54
N TYR A 241 -39.73 -3.85 -24.02
CA TYR A 241 -39.76 -2.40 -24.21
C TYR A 241 -40.78 -2.01 -25.29
N VAL A 242 -41.63 -1.03 -25.00
CA VAL A 242 -42.63 -0.51 -25.96
C VAL A 242 -42.43 0.96 -26.30
N GLY A 243 -41.65 1.71 -25.51
CA GLY A 243 -41.34 3.09 -25.82
C GLY A 243 -40.89 3.89 -24.61
N GLN A 244 -40.72 5.19 -24.82
CA GLN A 244 -40.27 6.13 -23.81
C GLN A 244 -41.15 7.37 -23.83
N SER A 245 -41.38 7.96 -22.65
CA SER A 245 -42.10 9.22 -22.50
C SER A 245 -41.26 10.25 -21.75
N GLY A 246 -41.34 11.52 -22.17
CA GLY A 246 -40.86 12.67 -21.39
C GLY A 246 -41.89 13.16 -20.36
N ASP A 247 -43.16 12.74 -20.53
CA ASP A 247 -44.25 13.02 -19.62
C ASP A 247 -44.54 11.81 -18.73
N VAL A 248 -45.51 11.96 -17.83
CA VAL A 248 -45.96 10.88 -16.91
C VAL A 248 -47.08 10.01 -17.49
N THR A 249 -47.22 10.03 -18.82
CA THR A 249 -48.23 9.29 -19.57
C THR A 249 -47.63 8.69 -20.83
N PHE A 250 -48.13 7.53 -21.27
CA PHE A 250 -47.77 6.88 -22.51
C PHE A 250 -48.98 6.18 -23.13
N ARG A 251 -49.13 6.28 -24.45
CA ARG A 251 -50.22 5.64 -25.18
C ARG A 251 -49.70 4.44 -25.96
N ASP A 252 -50.21 3.25 -25.66
CA ASP A 252 -50.00 2.04 -26.45
C ASP A 252 -51.14 1.88 -27.46
N ASN A 253 -50.85 2.03 -28.74
CA ASN A 253 -51.78 1.87 -29.85
C ASN A 253 -51.43 0.64 -30.70
N ASN A 254 -51.19 -0.50 -30.03
CA ASN A 254 -50.74 -1.77 -30.62
C ASN A 254 -49.24 -1.84 -30.91
N ILE A 255 -48.43 -1.36 -29.97
CA ILE A 255 -46.98 -1.44 -30.06
C ILE A 255 -46.53 -2.85 -29.64
N THR A 256 -45.78 -3.50 -30.51
CA THR A 256 -45.18 -4.81 -30.23
C THR A 256 -44.07 -4.68 -29.19
N PRO A 257 -44.11 -5.43 -28.07
CA PRO A 257 -43.05 -5.40 -27.07
C PRO A 257 -41.74 -5.99 -27.60
N ASP A 258 -40.65 -5.23 -27.51
CA ASP A 258 -39.30 -5.69 -27.82
C ASP A 258 -38.72 -6.48 -26.64
N ILE A 259 -38.76 -7.81 -26.74
CA ILE A 259 -38.22 -8.73 -25.72
C ILE A 259 -36.68 -8.86 -25.77
N SER A 260 -36.00 -8.24 -26.73
CA SER A 260 -34.54 -8.10 -26.69
C SER A 260 -34.09 -6.99 -25.73
N GLN A 261 -35.01 -6.09 -25.38
CA GLN A 261 -34.81 -4.99 -24.44
C GLN A 261 -35.75 -5.13 -23.26
N THR A 262 -35.29 -5.83 -22.22
CA THR A 262 -36.09 -6.00 -21.00
C THR A 262 -35.76 -4.99 -19.92
N ALA A 263 -36.68 -4.81 -18.98
CA ALA A 263 -36.47 -3.92 -17.85
C ALA A 263 -35.39 -4.47 -16.90
N PRO A 264 -34.52 -3.60 -16.35
CA PRO A 264 -33.46 -4.04 -15.45
C PRO A 264 -34.04 -4.58 -14.14
N THR A 265 -33.45 -5.68 -13.68
CA THR A 265 -33.75 -6.34 -12.41
C THR A 265 -32.51 -6.38 -11.54
N LEU A 266 -32.69 -6.41 -10.22
CA LEU A 266 -31.58 -6.49 -9.27
C LEU A 266 -31.46 -7.88 -8.68
N ALA A 267 -30.26 -8.45 -8.79
CA ALA A 267 -29.86 -9.65 -8.05
C ALA A 267 -28.60 -9.30 -7.23
N ASP A 268 -28.80 -8.66 -6.07
CA ASP A 268 -27.68 -8.24 -5.20
C ASP A 268 -26.88 -9.46 -4.70
N PRO A 269 -25.64 -9.67 -5.20
CA PRO A 269 -24.82 -10.80 -4.82
C PRO A 269 -24.24 -10.67 -3.41
N PHE A 270 -24.37 -9.50 -2.78
CA PHE A 270 -23.78 -9.15 -1.49
C PHE A 270 -24.82 -9.09 -0.37
N SER A 271 -25.98 -9.72 -0.58
CA SER A 271 -27.03 -9.84 0.43
C SER A 271 -26.78 -11.03 1.37
N GLY A 272 -26.73 -10.76 2.68
CA GLY A 272 -26.63 -11.76 3.74
C GLY A 272 -25.20 -12.21 4.10
N ALA A 273 -25.09 -12.98 5.19
CA ALA A 273 -23.82 -13.50 5.67
C ALA A 273 -23.16 -14.44 4.63
N ASN A 274 -21.82 -14.48 4.61
CA ASN A 274 -20.99 -15.26 3.66
C ASN A 274 -21.04 -14.80 2.19
N ASN A 275 -21.87 -13.81 1.87
CA ASN A 275 -21.96 -13.25 0.53
C ASN A 275 -21.19 -11.94 0.38
N TYR A 276 -20.47 -11.45 1.39
CA TYR A 276 -19.70 -10.22 1.24
C TYR A 276 -18.37 -10.46 0.50
N PRO A 277 -17.94 -9.50 -0.36
CA PRO A 277 -16.73 -9.64 -1.16
C PRO A 277 -15.46 -9.52 -0.32
N ALA A 278 -14.40 -10.19 -0.79
CA ALA A 278 -13.06 -10.14 -0.22
C ALA A 278 -12.15 -9.13 -0.93
N ALA A 279 -12.45 -8.78 -2.19
CA ALA A 279 -11.61 -7.90 -3.01
C ALA A 279 -12.44 -6.81 -3.70
N VAL A 280 -11.83 -5.65 -3.93
CA VAL A 280 -12.46 -4.49 -4.58
C VAL A 280 -11.46 -3.71 -5.44
N SER A 281 -11.90 -3.13 -6.56
CA SER A 281 -11.10 -2.22 -7.40
C SER A 281 -11.98 -1.33 -8.29
N TYR A 282 -11.39 -0.35 -8.96
CA TYR A 282 -11.98 0.39 -10.07
C TYR A 282 -11.31 -0.01 -11.38
N TYR A 283 -12.09 -0.17 -12.45
CA TYR A 283 -11.57 -0.40 -13.81
C TYR A 283 -12.66 -0.14 -14.85
N GLU A 284 -12.31 0.61 -15.91
CA GLU A 284 -13.21 0.93 -17.04
C GLU A 284 -14.60 1.44 -16.63
N GLN A 285 -14.64 2.49 -15.79
CA GLN A 285 -15.89 3.10 -15.28
C GLN A 285 -16.82 2.14 -14.54
N ARG A 286 -16.28 1.04 -14.01
CA ARG A 286 -17.00 0.09 -13.16
C ARG A 286 -16.26 -0.10 -11.86
N ARG A 287 -17.01 -0.31 -10.80
CA ARG A 287 -16.50 -0.81 -9.53
C ARG A 287 -16.57 -2.32 -9.54
N TRP A 288 -15.46 -2.96 -9.23
CA TRP A 288 -15.26 -4.40 -9.29
C TRP A 288 -15.19 -4.99 -7.89
N PHE A 289 -15.81 -6.15 -7.71
CA PHE A 289 -15.85 -6.90 -6.47
C PHE A 289 -15.59 -8.37 -6.74
N ALA A 290 -15.01 -9.10 -5.79
CA ALA A 290 -14.78 -10.53 -5.97
C ALA A 290 -14.65 -11.29 -4.64
N GLY A 291 -14.73 -12.62 -4.73
CA GLY A 291 -14.22 -13.52 -3.69
C GLY A 291 -15.10 -13.69 -2.45
N THR A 292 -16.43 -13.82 -2.61
CA THR A 292 -17.31 -14.10 -1.45
C THR A 292 -17.08 -15.52 -0.92
N ARG A 293 -17.44 -15.81 0.33
CA ARG A 293 -17.24 -17.16 0.91
C ARG A 293 -18.04 -18.23 0.14
N ASN A 294 -19.26 -17.90 -0.27
CA ASN A 294 -20.11 -18.81 -1.03
C ASN A 294 -19.74 -18.91 -2.51
N LYS A 295 -19.16 -17.85 -3.08
CA LYS A 295 -18.74 -17.79 -4.50
C LYS A 295 -17.31 -17.22 -4.61
N PRO A 296 -16.29 -17.98 -4.16
CA PRO A 296 -14.91 -17.49 -4.00
C PRO A 296 -14.18 -17.19 -5.31
N GLN A 297 -14.69 -17.70 -6.44
CA GLN A 297 -14.13 -17.51 -7.78
C GLN A 297 -14.95 -16.56 -8.65
N ASN A 298 -15.99 -15.95 -8.09
CA ASN A 298 -16.83 -15.03 -8.83
C ASN A 298 -16.28 -13.61 -8.76
N VAL A 299 -16.45 -12.92 -9.87
CA VAL A 299 -16.13 -11.51 -10.09
C VAL A 299 -17.40 -10.80 -10.52
N TRP A 300 -17.65 -9.64 -9.93
CA TRP A 300 -18.78 -8.78 -10.25
C TRP A 300 -18.28 -7.37 -10.59
N GLY A 301 -18.88 -6.74 -11.59
CA GLY A 301 -18.67 -5.33 -11.93
C GLY A 301 -20.02 -4.60 -11.96
N THR A 302 -20.07 -3.40 -11.39
CA THR A 302 -21.25 -2.52 -11.49
C THR A 302 -21.57 -2.19 -12.95
N ARG A 303 -22.77 -1.67 -13.22
CA ARG A 303 -23.11 -1.09 -14.52
C ARG A 303 -22.11 0.00 -14.89
N SER A 304 -21.83 0.14 -16.18
CA SER A 304 -20.87 1.14 -16.67
C SER A 304 -21.29 2.54 -16.25
N GLY A 305 -20.35 3.35 -15.77
CA GLY A 305 -20.60 4.72 -15.31
C GLY A 305 -21.30 4.81 -13.96
N THR A 306 -21.50 3.69 -13.26
CA THR A 306 -22.14 3.65 -11.94
C THR A 306 -21.22 3.07 -10.87
N GLU A 307 -21.38 3.57 -9.66
CA GLU A 307 -20.54 3.21 -8.52
C GLU A 307 -21.13 2.09 -7.66
N SER A 308 -22.45 1.87 -7.74
CA SER A 308 -23.16 0.92 -6.88
C SER A 308 -24.29 0.16 -7.58
N ASN A 309 -24.59 0.42 -8.85
CA ASN A 309 -25.70 -0.26 -9.52
C ASN A 309 -25.27 -1.64 -10.03
N LEU A 310 -25.86 -2.70 -9.49
CA LEU A 310 -25.66 -4.09 -9.92
C LEU A 310 -26.85 -4.67 -10.69
N ALA A 311 -27.73 -3.82 -11.22
CA ALA A 311 -28.87 -4.28 -12.01
C ALA A 311 -28.43 -4.86 -13.36
N SER A 312 -29.21 -5.82 -13.85
CA SER A 312 -29.00 -6.49 -15.14
C SER A 312 -30.32 -6.85 -15.80
N SER A 313 -30.31 -7.00 -17.12
CA SER A 313 -31.45 -7.35 -17.95
C SER A 313 -31.32 -8.77 -18.50
N ILE A 314 -32.43 -9.36 -18.96
CA ILE A 314 -32.45 -10.69 -19.62
C ILE A 314 -33.17 -10.54 -20.96
N PRO A 315 -32.50 -10.64 -22.12
CA PRO A 315 -31.05 -10.83 -22.30
C PRO A 315 -30.22 -9.64 -21.80
N THR A 316 -28.94 -9.89 -21.50
CA THR A 316 -28.02 -8.86 -20.96
C THR A 316 -27.69 -7.80 -21.99
N ARG A 317 -27.59 -6.55 -21.54
CA ARG A 317 -27.12 -5.40 -22.32
C ARG A 317 -25.64 -5.13 -22.07
N ASP A 318 -25.01 -4.35 -22.94
CA ASP A 318 -23.57 -4.08 -22.86
C ASP A 318 -23.16 -3.26 -21.62
N ASP A 319 -24.06 -2.41 -21.12
CA ASP A 319 -23.88 -1.56 -19.95
C ASP A 319 -24.32 -2.20 -18.63
N ASP A 320 -25.00 -3.36 -18.69
CA ASP A 320 -25.47 -4.10 -17.50
C ASP A 320 -24.31 -4.52 -16.59
N ALA A 321 -24.64 -4.87 -15.34
CA ALA A 321 -23.67 -5.41 -14.40
C ALA A 321 -23.01 -6.69 -14.95
N ILE A 322 -21.71 -6.81 -14.73
CA ILE A 322 -20.92 -7.96 -15.17
C ILE A 322 -20.86 -8.97 -14.03
N ALA A 323 -21.13 -10.23 -14.31
CA ALA A 323 -20.93 -11.32 -13.35
C ALA A 323 -20.40 -12.57 -14.05
N PHE A 324 -19.22 -13.03 -13.68
CA PHE A 324 -18.64 -14.26 -14.21
C PHE A 324 -17.86 -15.02 -13.15
N ARG A 325 -17.55 -16.29 -13.45
CA ARG A 325 -16.74 -17.16 -12.61
C ARG A 325 -15.42 -17.46 -13.30
N ILE A 326 -14.31 -17.39 -12.57
CA ILE A 326 -13.03 -17.91 -13.02
C ILE A 326 -13.05 -19.45 -12.91
N ALA A 327 -12.98 -20.13 -14.06
CA ALA A 327 -12.88 -21.58 -14.11
C ALA A 327 -11.43 -22.02 -13.88
N ALA A 328 -11.12 -22.51 -12.68
CA ALA A 328 -9.82 -23.07 -12.32
C ALA A 328 -9.95 -24.52 -11.83
N ARG A 329 -8.85 -25.28 -11.86
CA ARG A 329 -8.81 -26.69 -11.41
C ARG A 329 -9.09 -26.84 -9.91
N GLU A 330 -8.66 -25.86 -9.12
CA GLU A 330 -8.86 -25.79 -7.68
C GLU A 330 -9.71 -24.57 -7.32
N VAL A 331 -10.53 -24.69 -6.28
CA VAL A 331 -11.33 -23.57 -5.77
C VAL A 331 -10.44 -22.68 -4.90
N ASN A 332 -9.85 -21.67 -5.53
CA ASN A 332 -9.03 -20.67 -4.84
C ASN A 332 -9.75 -19.33 -4.77
N THR A 333 -9.83 -18.78 -3.56
CA THR A 333 -10.43 -17.47 -3.32
C THR A 333 -9.63 -16.37 -4.00
N ILE A 334 -10.35 -15.46 -4.64
CA ILE A 334 -9.80 -14.21 -5.18
C ILE A 334 -9.42 -13.29 -4.01
N ARG A 335 -8.18 -12.83 -4.00
CA ARG A 335 -7.62 -11.96 -2.96
C ARG A 335 -7.53 -10.51 -3.41
N HIS A 336 -7.05 -10.28 -4.64
CA HIS A 336 -6.87 -8.93 -5.15
C HIS A 336 -7.45 -8.78 -6.55
N ILE A 337 -7.97 -7.58 -6.82
CA ILE A 337 -8.28 -7.10 -8.15
C ILE A 337 -7.39 -5.88 -8.36
N VAL A 338 -6.58 -5.88 -9.41
CA VAL A 338 -5.61 -4.82 -9.67
C VAL A 338 -5.83 -4.27 -11.08
N PRO A 339 -6.06 -2.95 -11.23
CA PRO A 339 -6.24 -2.34 -12.53
C PRO A 339 -4.87 -2.01 -13.13
N LEU A 340 -4.48 -2.76 -14.16
CA LEU A 340 -3.39 -2.40 -15.07
C LEU A 340 -3.99 -2.05 -16.45
N SER A 341 -3.23 -2.17 -17.54
CA SER A 341 -3.82 -2.05 -18.90
C SER A 341 -4.94 -3.06 -19.13
N ASN A 342 -4.85 -4.23 -18.49
CA ASN A 342 -5.95 -5.17 -18.34
C ASN A 342 -6.25 -5.35 -16.86
N LEU A 343 -7.48 -5.73 -16.55
CA LEU A 343 -7.85 -6.09 -15.19
C LEU A 343 -7.13 -7.39 -14.79
N VAL A 344 -6.35 -7.32 -13.72
CA VAL A 344 -5.64 -8.46 -13.15
C VAL A 344 -6.38 -8.95 -11.92
N VAL A 345 -6.59 -10.25 -11.81
CA VAL A 345 -7.17 -10.89 -10.64
C VAL A 345 -6.16 -11.85 -10.04
N LEU A 346 -5.79 -11.61 -8.78
CA LEU A 346 -4.87 -12.46 -8.03
C LEU A 346 -5.67 -13.38 -7.11
N THR A 347 -5.44 -14.69 -7.25
CA THR A 347 -6.01 -15.71 -6.36
C THR A 347 -4.93 -16.27 -5.45
N ALA A 348 -5.33 -17.08 -4.47
CA ALA A 348 -4.39 -17.78 -3.61
C ALA A 348 -3.42 -18.74 -4.34
N SER A 349 -3.66 -19.09 -5.62
CA SER A 349 -2.85 -20.05 -6.37
C SER A 349 -2.40 -19.61 -7.76
N ALA A 350 -2.99 -18.55 -8.32
CA ALA A 350 -2.79 -18.17 -9.71
C ALA A 350 -3.13 -16.71 -9.98
N GLU A 351 -2.51 -16.19 -11.04
CA GLU A 351 -2.67 -14.85 -11.56
C GLU A 351 -3.49 -14.91 -12.86
N TRP A 352 -4.53 -14.08 -12.96
CA TRP A 352 -5.45 -14.08 -14.10
C TRP A 352 -5.51 -12.71 -14.73
N ARG A 353 -5.49 -12.67 -16.06
CA ARG A 353 -5.81 -11.48 -16.84
C ARG A 353 -7.26 -11.59 -17.31
N ILE A 354 -8.04 -10.56 -17.09
CA ILE A 354 -9.38 -10.41 -17.66
C ILE A 354 -9.26 -9.46 -18.85
N SER A 355 -9.68 -9.92 -20.02
CA SER A 355 -9.71 -9.13 -21.25
C SER A 355 -10.97 -9.44 -22.04
N PRO A 356 -11.47 -8.51 -22.88
CA PRO A 356 -12.59 -8.82 -23.75
C PRO A 356 -12.22 -9.90 -24.79
N ALA A 357 -13.14 -10.80 -25.08
CA ALA A 357 -13.06 -11.75 -26.17
C ALA A 357 -13.85 -11.22 -27.38
N ASN A 358 -13.19 -11.17 -28.55
CA ASN A 358 -13.78 -10.73 -29.82
C ASN A 358 -14.43 -9.34 -29.78
N SER A 359 -13.95 -8.46 -28.90
CA SER A 359 -14.42 -7.10 -28.70
C SER A 359 -13.29 -6.26 -28.11
N ASP A 360 -13.40 -4.94 -28.21
CA ASP A 360 -12.49 -3.97 -27.59
C ASP A 360 -12.97 -3.53 -26.20
N VAL A 361 -14.21 -3.87 -25.81
CA VAL A 361 -14.85 -3.38 -24.58
C VAL A 361 -15.29 -4.55 -23.70
N LEU A 362 -15.13 -4.40 -22.39
CA LEU A 362 -15.56 -5.35 -21.39
C LEU A 362 -17.06 -5.20 -21.08
N THR A 363 -17.85 -6.16 -21.52
CA THR A 363 -19.30 -6.27 -21.30
C THR A 363 -19.62 -7.63 -20.65
N PRO A 364 -20.86 -7.85 -20.17
CA PRO A 364 -21.23 -9.13 -19.57
C PRO A 364 -20.96 -10.34 -20.49
N ALA A 365 -21.07 -10.17 -21.81
CA ALA A 365 -20.87 -11.23 -22.78
C ALA A 365 -19.40 -11.40 -23.23
N THR A 366 -18.53 -10.40 -23.06
CA THR A 366 -17.16 -10.42 -23.60
C THR A 366 -16.09 -10.76 -22.57
N ALA A 367 -16.40 -10.76 -21.27
CA ALA A 367 -15.41 -10.98 -20.22
C ALA A 367 -14.72 -12.36 -20.32
N SER A 368 -13.42 -12.38 -20.60
CA SER A 368 -12.62 -13.60 -20.78
C SER A 368 -11.45 -13.67 -19.79
N PRO A 369 -11.54 -14.52 -18.74
CA PRO A 369 -10.43 -14.78 -17.83
C PRO A 369 -9.38 -15.71 -18.49
N ARG A 370 -8.10 -15.32 -18.43
CA ARG A 370 -6.97 -16.12 -18.93
C ARG A 370 -5.85 -16.20 -17.90
N PRO A 371 -5.36 -17.41 -17.54
CA PRO A 371 -4.29 -17.56 -16.57
C PRO A 371 -2.96 -17.01 -17.12
N GLN A 372 -2.18 -16.36 -16.28
CA GLN A 372 -0.84 -15.82 -16.60
C GLN A 372 0.26 -16.65 -15.93
N SER A 373 0.06 -17.02 -14.66
CA SER A 373 0.93 -17.91 -13.90
C SER A 373 0.17 -18.58 -12.76
N TYR A 374 0.84 -19.49 -12.05
CA TYR A 374 0.27 -20.33 -10.98
C TYR A 374 1.07 -20.19 -9.66
N ASN A 375 1.48 -18.97 -9.31
CA ASN A 375 2.23 -18.74 -8.06
C ASN A 375 1.29 -18.43 -6.90
N GLY A 376 0.24 -17.64 -7.17
CA GLY A 376 -0.69 -17.12 -6.19
C GLY A 376 -0.14 -15.92 -5.43
N ALA A 377 -1.04 -15.08 -4.92
CA ALA A 377 -0.71 -13.93 -4.07
C ALA A 377 -1.16 -14.19 -2.62
N ASN A 378 -0.50 -13.60 -1.63
CA ASN A 378 -0.98 -13.56 -0.24
C ASN A 378 -2.02 -12.42 -0.04
N ASN A 379 -2.32 -12.07 1.22
CA ASN A 379 -3.32 -11.03 1.54
C ASN A 379 -2.74 -9.60 1.65
N ALA A 380 -1.42 -9.42 1.56
CA ALA A 380 -0.82 -8.09 1.63
C ALA A 380 -1.20 -7.28 0.37
N GLN A 381 -1.55 -6.01 0.55
CA GLN A 381 -2.01 -5.15 -0.54
C GLN A 381 -0.92 -5.02 -1.61
N PRO A 382 -1.18 -5.39 -2.88
CA PRO A 382 -0.21 -5.24 -3.95
C PRO A 382 0.09 -3.78 -4.24
N ALA A 383 1.31 -3.50 -4.70
CA ALA A 383 1.75 -2.18 -5.13
C ALA A 383 1.89 -2.11 -6.65
N VAL A 384 1.30 -1.08 -7.26
CA VAL A 384 1.52 -0.78 -8.68
C VAL A 384 2.61 0.28 -8.79
N VAL A 385 3.68 -0.05 -9.51
CA VAL A 385 4.80 0.85 -9.80
C VAL A 385 4.96 0.96 -11.30
N ASN A 386 4.73 2.17 -11.84
CA ASN A 386 4.66 2.40 -13.28
C ASN A 386 3.63 1.45 -13.92
N ASN A 387 4.07 0.50 -14.75
CA ASN A 387 3.21 -0.53 -15.36
C ASN A 387 3.43 -1.94 -14.78
N ASN A 388 4.19 -2.05 -13.68
CA ASN A 388 4.54 -3.31 -13.05
C ASN A 388 3.76 -3.48 -11.74
N LEU A 389 3.37 -4.71 -11.45
CA LEU A 389 2.68 -5.08 -10.23
C LEU A 389 3.63 -5.84 -9.30
N LEU A 390 3.84 -5.33 -8.10
CA LEU A 390 4.56 -5.99 -7.02
C LEU A 390 3.55 -6.61 -6.05
N TYR A 391 3.65 -7.92 -5.82
CA TYR A 391 2.77 -8.64 -4.91
C TYR A 391 3.55 -9.71 -4.14
N ALA A 392 3.17 -9.96 -2.89
CA ALA A 392 3.76 -11.04 -2.11
C ALA A 392 3.13 -12.38 -2.52
N ALA A 393 3.97 -13.37 -2.77
CA ALA A 393 3.54 -14.69 -3.21
C ALA A 393 2.74 -15.41 -2.11
N ALA A 394 1.80 -16.26 -2.51
CA ALA A 394 0.95 -17.00 -1.58
C ALA A 394 1.73 -17.93 -0.63
N ARG A 395 2.91 -18.39 -1.07
CA ARG A 395 3.81 -19.29 -0.33
C ARG A 395 5.26 -18.88 -0.54
N GLY A 396 6.12 -19.28 0.38
CA GLY A 396 7.57 -19.03 0.31
C GLY A 396 8.01 -17.66 0.83
N GLY A 397 7.09 -16.72 1.06
CA GLY A 397 7.42 -15.40 1.63
C GLY A 397 8.00 -14.40 0.63
N HIS A 398 8.30 -14.84 -0.59
CA HIS A 398 8.94 -14.02 -1.62
C HIS A 398 7.99 -12.97 -2.20
N LEU A 399 8.56 -11.84 -2.58
CA LEU A 399 7.92 -10.82 -3.39
C LEU A 399 8.12 -11.10 -4.89
N ARG A 400 7.05 -10.94 -5.67
CA ARG A 400 7.07 -11.11 -7.12
C ARG A 400 6.70 -9.81 -7.83
N GLU A 401 7.32 -9.65 -8.98
CA GLU A 401 7.00 -8.63 -9.98
C GLU A 401 6.19 -9.29 -11.10
N MET A 402 5.14 -8.63 -11.56
CA MET A 402 4.41 -8.99 -12.75
C MET A 402 4.40 -7.82 -13.73
N SER A 403 4.85 -8.06 -14.96
CA SER A 403 4.95 -7.05 -16.00
C SER A 403 4.45 -7.59 -17.34
N TYR A 404 3.94 -6.69 -18.19
CA TYR A 404 3.46 -7.08 -19.51
C TYR A 404 4.63 -7.38 -20.44
N ASN A 405 4.60 -8.54 -21.09
CA ASN A 405 5.57 -8.96 -22.08
C ASN A 405 4.90 -9.09 -23.45
N TRP A 406 5.37 -8.28 -24.40
CA TRP A 406 4.84 -8.22 -25.75
C TRP A 406 5.11 -9.48 -26.58
N GLN A 407 6.21 -10.19 -26.33
CA GLN A 407 6.54 -11.45 -27.02
C GLN A 407 5.61 -12.58 -26.57
N ALA A 408 5.29 -12.63 -25.28
CA ALA A 408 4.36 -13.59 -24.70
C ALA A 408 2.88 -13.18 -24.90
N ASN A 409 2.62 -11.94 -25.34
CA ASN A 409 1.28 -11.35 -25.43
C ASN A 409 0.48 -11.51 -24.12
N GLY A 410 1.16 -11.29 -22.99
CA GLY A 410 0.66 -11.63 -21.66
C GLY A 410 1.56 -11.07 -20.57
N TYR A 411 1.16 -11.28 -19.33
CA TYR A 411 1.95 -10.92 -18.16
C TYR A 411 2.89 -12.05 -17.77
N ILE A 412 4.14 -11.71 -17.48
CA ILE A 412 5.13 -12.64 -16.92
C ILE A 412 5.42 -12.25 -15.48
N THR A 413 5.72 -13.24 -14.65
CA THR A 413 6.09 -13.02 -13.26
C THR A 413 7.56 -13.33 -13.02
N ALA A 414 8.27 -12.45 -12.32
CA ALA A 414 9.65 -12.63 -11.88
C ALA A 414 9.73 -12.53 -10.35
N ASP A 415 10.72 -13.22 -9.76
CA ASP A 415 11.00 -13.15 -8.33
C ASP A 415 12.03 -12.05 -8.06
N VAL A 416 11.62 -10.99 -7.37
CA VAL A 416 12.49 -9.86 -7.03
C VAL A 416 13.27 -10.10 -5.73
N SER A 417 12.99 -11.19 -5.03
CA SER A 417 13.60 -11.57 -3.75
C SER A 417 14.78 -12.53 -3.92
N ILE A 418 15.01 -13.01 -5.15
CA ILE A 418 15.94 -14.10 -5.48
C ILE A 418 17.41 -13.87 -5.06
N LEU A 419 17.83 -12.61 -4.90
CA LEU A 419 19.19 -12.29 -4.44
C LEU A 419 19.32 -12.18 -2.92
N ALA A 420 18.20 -12.07 -2.21
CA ALA A 420 18.16 -11.97 -0.75
C ALA A 420 17.19 -12.99 -0.12
N PRO A 421 17.17 -14.27 -0.54
CA PRO A 421 16.21 -15.27 -0.04
C PRO A 421 16.23 -15.41 1.49
N HIS A 422 17.39 -15.19 2.14
CA HIS A 422 17.54 -15.23 3.60
C HIS A 422 16.66 -14.22 4.36
N LEU A 423 16.14 -13.18 3.69
CA LEU A 423 15.20 -12.22 4.26
C LEU A 423 13.73 -12.68 4.17
N PHE A 424 13.43 -13.66 3.32
CA PHE A 424 12.06 -14.05 2.93
C PHE A 424 11.74 -15.52 3.20
N ASP A 425 12.70 -16.42 3.02
CA ASP A 425 12.54 -17.85 3.23
C ASP A 425 12.00 -18.13 4.63
N TYR A 426 10.96 -18.98 4.69
CA TYR A 426 10.26 -19.36 5.92
C TYR A 426 9.61 -18.18 6.67
N ARG A 427 9.45 -17.02 6.04
CA ARG A 427 8.76 -15.84 6.56
C ARG A 427 7.57 -15.49 5.66
N THR A 428 6.76 -14.53 6.10
CA THR A 428 5.64 -14.02 5.31
C THR A 428 5.61 -12.50 5.35
N ILE A 429 5.32 -11.86 4.22
CA ILE A 429 5.05 -10.43 4.17
C ILE A 429 3.63 -10.18 4.70
N GLN A 430 3.51 -9.33 5.73
CA GLN A 430 2.26 -9.07 6.44
C GLN A 430 1.55 -7.82 5.94
N ASP A 431 2.31 -6.78 5.54
CA ASP A 431 1.79 -5.51 5.06
C ASP A 431 2.79 -4.85 4.13
N MET A 432 2.32 -4.01 3.21
CA MET A 432 3.13 -3.40 2.15
C MET A 432 2.69 -1.96 1.87
N ALA A 433 3.65 -1.06 1.62
CA ALA A 433 3.40 0.31 1.22
C ALA A 433 4.47 0.83 0.26
N PHE A 434 4.07 1.59 -0.77
CA PHE A 434 5.02 2.12 -1.75
C PHE A 434 5.18 3.63 -1.60
N SER A 435 6.42 4.07 -1.40
CA SER A 435 6.84 5.47 -1.38
C SER A 435 7.38 5.81 -2.76
N ARG A 436 6.88 6.87 -3.40
CA ARG A 436 7.31 7.33 -4.74
C ARG A 436 8.42 8.37 -4.64
N ALA A 437 8.28 9.31 -3.71
CA ALA A 437 9.21 10.43 -3.52
C ALA A 437 9.79 10.44 -2.09
N PRO A 438 11.03 10.92 -1.88
CA PRO A 438 12.00 11.34 -2.91
C PRO A 438 12.66 10.15 -3.63
N HIS A 439 12.53 8.96 -3.08
CA HIS A 439 13.08 7.73 -3.65
C HIS A 439 11.99 6.65 -3.73
N PRO A 440 11.90 5.94 -4.87
CA PRO A 440 10.94 4.86 -5.05
C PRO A 440 11.35 3.64 -4.21
N ILE A 441 10.65 3.45 -3.09
CA ILE A 441 10.91 2.37 -2.13
C ILE A 441 9.61 1.64 -1.83
N LEU A 442 9.61 0.33 -2.04
CA LEU A 442 8.59 -0.54 -1.51
C LEU A 442 8.97 -0.98 -0.10
N TRP A 443 8.10 -0.71 0.86
CA TRP A 443 8.22 -1.10 2.26
C TRP A 443 7.38 -2.33 2.53
N CYS A 444 7.95 -3.32 3.19
CA CYS A 444 7.29 -4.59 3.51
C CYS A 444 7.51 -4.94 4.99
N VAL A 445 6.44 -5.23 5.73
CA VAL A 445 6.52 -5.78 7.08
C VAL A 445 6.71 -7.28 6.99
N SER A 446 7.81 -7.79 7.54
CA SER A 446 8.06 -9.24 7.63
C SER A 446 7.44 -9.83 8.89
N SER A 447 7.03 -11.10 8.85
CA SER A 447 6.58 -11.84 10.03
C SER A 447 7.64 -11.95 11.14
N SER A 448 8.93 -11.70 10.84
CA SER A 448 9.96 -11.55 11.85
C SER A 448 9.74 -10.32 12.76
N GLY A 449 9.04 -9.30 12.26
CA GLY A 449 8.91 -7.98 12.87
C GLY A 449 9.96 -6.97 12.37
N GLU A 450 10.79 -7.35 11.39
CA GLU A 450 11.65 -6.43 10.64
C GLU A 450 10.87 -5.71 9.54
N LEU A 451 11.30 -4.50 9.21
CA LEU A 451 10.81 -3.74 8.06
C LEU A 451 11.81 -3.90 6.91
N LEU A 452 11.38 -4.46 5.80
CA LEU A 452 12.19 -4.62 4.60
C LEU A 452 11.89 -3.47 3.62
N GLY A 453 12.92 -2.85 3.08
CA GLY A 453 12.82 -1.89 1.99
C GLY A 453 13.37 -2.48 0.70
N LEU A 454 12.72 -2.18 -0.42
CA LEU A 454 13.24 -2.43 -1.76
C LEU A 454 13.30 -1.11 -2.53
N THR A 455 14.50 -0.59 -2.76
CA THR A 455 14.69 0.51 -3.70
C THR A 455 14.49 -0.05 -5.10
N TYR A 456 13.44 0.41 -5.79
CA TYR A 456 12.94 -0.23 -7.00
C TYR A 456 12.76 0.78 -8.13
N VAL A 457 13.63 0.70 -9.14
CA VAL A 457 13.53 1.50 -10.38
C VAL A 457 13.75 0.55 -11.56
N PRO A 458 12.69 -0.09 -12.07
CA PRO A 458 12.82 -1.15 -13.07
C PRO A 458 13.38 -0.62 -14.39
N GLU A 459 13.12 0.64 -14.76
CA GLU A 459 13.65 1.24 -16.00
C GLU A 459 15.18 1.35 -15.99
N GLN A 460 15.77 1.47 -14.80
CA GLN A 460 17.22 1.56 -14.58
C GLN A 460 17.81 0.24 -14.08
N GLN A 461 17.02 -0.84 -14.05
CA GLN A 461 17.40 -2.15 -13.51
C GLN A 461 17.88 -2.11 -12.05
N VAL A 462 17.40 -1.14 -11.27
CA VAL A 462 17.76 -0.99 -9.86
C VAL A 462 16.75 -1.73 -8.99
N GLN A 463 17.27 -2.68 -8.21
CA GLN A 463 16.54 -3.48 -7.24
C GLN A 463 17.49 -3.74 -6.07
N GLY A 464 17.32 -3.01 -4.97
CA GLY A 464 18.19 -3.06 -3.81
C GLY A 464 17.43 -3.35 -2.53
N TRP A 465 17.56 -4.57 -2.00
CA TRP A 465 16.98 -4.93 -0.70
C TRP A 465 17.81 -4.36 0.44
N HIS A 466 17.11 -3.91 1.47
CA HIS A 466 17.70 -3.42 2.70
C HIS A 466 16.73 -3.68 3.84
N ARG A 467 17.25 -3.87 5.05
CA ARG A 467 16.43 -4.27 6.21
C ARG A 467 16.55 -3.27 7.33
N HIS A 468 15.47 -3.08 8.07
CA HIS A 468 15.37 -2.09 9.13
C HIS A 468 14.82 -2.72 10.39
N SER A 469 15.46 -2.38 11.50
CA SER A 469 15.09 -2.80 12.84
C SER A 469 15.04 -1.58 13.76
N THR A 470 14.26 -1.69 14.82
CA THR A 470 14.18 -0.67 15.87
C THR A 470 14.40 -1.32 17.22
N LYS A 471 15.03 -0.61 18.15
CA LYS A 471 15.37 -1.17 19.47
C LYS A 471 14.10 -1.59 20.21
N GLY A 472 14.06 -2.85 20.65
CA GLY A 472 12.96 -3.40 21.45
C GLY A 472 11.58 -3.34 20.78
N GLY A 473 11.53 -3.18 19.44
CA GLY A 473 10.28 -3.03 18.71
C GLY A 473 10.14 -3.98 17.53
N ARG A 474 8.89 -4.24 17.17
CA ARG A 474 8.49 -5.05 16.00
C ARG A 474 7.50 -4.26 15.17
N PHE A 475 7.78 -4.12 13.87
CA PHE A 475 6.85 -3.48 12.93
C PHE A 475 5.65 -4.41 12.70
N GLU A 476 4.44 -3.86 12.72
CA GLU A 476 3.19 -4.63 12.50
C GLU A 476 2.40 -4.16 11.27
N SER A 477 2.43 -2.87 10.93
CA SER A 477 1.71 -2.31 9.77
C SER A 477 2.42 -1.09 9.21
N VAL A 478 2.25 -0.83 7.92
CA VAL A 478 2.85 0.30 7.19
C VAL A 478 1.85 0.95 6.24
N CYS A 479 1.90 2.27 6.10
CA CYS A 479 1.29 2.96 4.98
C CYS A 479 2.13 4.16 4.56
N THR A 480 1.99 4.59 3.32
CA THR A 480 2.65 5.79 2.78
C THR A 480 1.61 6.81 2.37
N VAL A 481 1.82 8.06 2.76
CA VAL A 481 0.95 9.19 2.43
C VAL A 481 1.81 10.37 2.00
N SER A 482 1.34 11.13 1.01
CA SER A 482 2.10 12.28 0.49
C SER A 482 2.03 13.46 1.46
N GLU A 483 3.18 14.01 1.83
CA GLU A 483 3.28 15.14 2.74
C GLU A 483 4.32 16.15 2.22
N GLY A 484 3.84 17.25 1.64
CA GLY A 484 4.72 18.19 0.93
C GLY A 484 5.32 17.54 -0.31
N ASP A 485 6.65 17.59 -0.44
CA ASP A 485 7.40 17.05 -1.59
C ASP A 485 7.84 15.58 -1.41
N GLU A 486 7.45 14.93 -0.31
CA GLU A 486 7.88 13.55 0.03
C GLU A 486 6.67 12.65 0.33
N ASP A 487 6.82 11.34 0.11
CA ASP A 487 5.88 10.36 0.65
C ASP A 487 6.37 9.92 2.05
N ALA A 488 5.61 10.28 3.08
CA ALA A 488 5.91 9.92 4.46
C ALA A 488 5.45 8.49 4.76
N LEU A 489 6.39 7.67 5.25
CA LEU A 489 6.09 6.33 5.75
C LEU A 489 5.59 6.41 7.19
N TYR A 490 4.38 5.93 7.44
CA TYR A 490 3.85 5.67 8.76
C TYR A 490 3.92 4.18 9.08
N THR A 491 4.16 3.87 10.35
CA THR A 491 4.30 2.52 10.85
C THR A 491 3.56 2.35 12.17
N ILE A 492 3.05 1.16 12.44
CA ILE A 492 2.69 0.74 13.80
C ILE A 492 3.80 -0.17 14.32
N VAL A 493 4.37 0.21 15.46
CA VAL A 493 5.45 -0.54 16.12
C VAL A 493 4.96 -1.03 17.47
N GLN A 494 4.99 -2.35 17.67
CA GLN A 494 4.82 -2.97 18.97
C GLN A 494 6.13 -2.87 19.76
N ARG A 495 6.08 -2.42 21.01
CA ARG A 495 7.23 -2.27 21.91
C ARG A 495 6.91 -2.77 23.31
N THR A 496 7.95 -3.05 24.10
CA THR A 496 7.82 -3.23 25.55
C THR A 496 8.41 -2.02 26.26
N ILE A 497 7.57 -1.22 26.93
CA ILE A 497 7.99 -0.02 27.66
C ILE A 497 7.54 -0.19 29.11
N ASN A 498 8.47 0.01 30.05
CA ASN A 498 8.22 -0.16 31.48
C ASN A 498 7.50 -1.49 31.84
N GLY A 499 7.88 -2.58 31.17
CA GLY A 499 7.29 -3.92 31.36
C GLY A 499 5.92 -4.16 30.71
N ALA A 500 5.31 -3.17 30.07
CA ALA A 500 4.04 -3.29 29.37
C ALA A 500 4.22 -3.37 27.84
N GLN A 501 3.42 -4.21 27.18
CA GLN A 501 3.33 -4.23 25.73
C GLN A 501 2.50 -3.04 25.25
N VAL A 502 3.09 -2.21 24.41
CA VAL A 502 2.50 -0.99 23.87
C VAL A 502 2.64 -0.96 22.35
N ARG A 503 1.81 -0.16 21.68
CA ARG A 503 1.84 0.05 20.23
C ARG A 503 1.80 1.52 19.91
N TYR A 504 2.75 1.96 19.11
CA TYR A 504 2.91 3.36 18.73
C TYR A 504 2.75 3.51 17.22
N VAL A 505 2.02 4.54 16.83
CA VAL A 505 2.05 5.09 15.48
C VAL A 505 3.31 5.95 15.40
N GLU A 506 4.18 5.63 14.45
CA GLU A 506 5.44 6.33 14.25
C GLU A 506 5.61 6.68 12.77
N ARG A 507 6.17 7.86 12.48
CA ARG A 507 6.38 8.39 11.13
C ARG A 507 7.87 8.48 10.84
N LEU A 508 8.33 7.92 9.73
CA LEU A 508 9.72 8.08 9.28
C LEU A 508 9.98 9.57 9.00
N HIS A 509 11.01 10.12 9.63
CA HIS A 509 11.34 11.53 9.48
C HIS A 509 11.95 11.84 8.11
N THR A 510 11.80 13.08 7.64
CA THR A 510 12.47 13.54 6.42
C THR A 510 13.98 13.51 6.58
N ARG A 511 14.68 13.25 5.46
CA ARG A 511 16.14 13.45 5.36
C ARG A 511 16.52 14.83 4.83
N MET A 512 15.56 15.69 4.53
CA MET A 512 15.83 17.11 4.27
C MET A 512 16.16 17.80 5.61
N MET A 513 17.44 18.12 5.81
CA MET A 513 17.96 18.70 7.05
C MET A 513 18.71 20.00 6.73
N PRO A 514 18.02 21.16 6.75
CA PRO A 514 18.63 22.45 6.40
C PRO A 514 19.82 22.82 7.30
N THR A 515 19.76 22.41 8.56
CA THR A 515 20.85 22.59 9.53
C THR A 515 21.19 21.29 10.22
N GLN A 516 22.36 21.25 10.88
CA GLN A 516 22.76 20.07 11.66
C GLN A 516 21.84 19.79 12.85
N ALA A 517 21.18 20.83 13.37
CA ALA A 517 20.22 20.71 14.46
C ALA A 517 18.89 20.09 14.01
N ASP A 518 18.66 19.93 12.70
CA ASP A 518 17.46 19.28 12.13
C ASP A 518 17.67 17.77 11.90
N ALA A 519 18.83 17.22 12.27
CA ALA A 519 19.14 15.81 12.04
C ALA A 519 18.37 14.89 12.99
N PHE A 520 17.37 14.20 12.44
CA PHE A 520 16.52 13.29 13.19
C PHE A 520 16.89 11.83 12.93
N PHE A 521 17.75 11.26 13.78
CA PHE A 521 18.24 9.87 13.69
C PHE A 521 18.04 9.11 15.00
N VAL A 522 16.84 9.23 15.54
CA VAL A 522 16.38 8.50 16.73
C VAL A 522 15.00 7.90 16.47
N ASP A 523 14.72 6.72 17.02
CA ASP A 523 13.43 6.05 16.86
C ASP A 523 12.46 6.35 18.00
N SER A 524 11.17 6.30 17.72
CA SER A 524 10.12 6.74 18.65
C SER A 524 10.44 8.11 19.28
N GLY A 525 11.09 8.98 18.51
CA GLY A 525 11.67 10.22 19.03
C GLY A 525 10.69 11.37 19.08
N LEU A 526 10.97 12.35 19.95
CA LEU A 526 10.31 13.65 19.99
C LEU A 526 11.32 14.78 19.82
N THR A 527 10.82 15.91 19.34
CA THR A 527 11.60 17.14 19.17
C THR A 527 11.10 18.19 20.15
N TYR A 528 12.01 18.77 20.91
CA TYR A 528 11.83 20.05 21.57
C TYR A 528 12.36 21.16 20.68
N GLU A 529 11.58 22.22 20.49
CA GLU A 529 12.01 23.45 19.84
C GLU A 529 11.45 24.65 20.60
N GLY A 530 12.33 25.44 21.21
CA GLY A 530 11.92 26.54 22.09
C GLY A 530 13.09 27.23 22.77
N PRO A 531 12.83 28.02 23.83
CA PRO A 531 13.87 28.68 24.62
C PRO A 531 14.91 27.67 25.14
N PRO A 532 16.21 28.04 25.24
CA PRO A 532 17.24 27.14 25.75
C PRO A 532 16.87 26.53 27.10
N ALA A 533 16.85 25.20 27.18
CA ALA A 533 16.53 24.45 28.40
C ALA A 533 17.51 23.30 28.63
N THR A 534 17.62 22.84 29.88
CA THR A 534 18.45 21.69 30.25
C THR A 534 17.64 20.46 30.62
N THR A 535 16.33 20.60 30.84
CA THR A 535 15.43 19.50 31.20
C THR A 535 14.30 19.43 30.20
N PHE A 536 14.09 18.25 29.62
CA PHE A 536 13.06 17.99 28.61
C PHE A 536 12.12 16.92 29.13
N SER A 537 10.83 17.24 29.18
CA SER A 537 9.75 16.37 29.70
C SER A 537 8.85 15.86 28.57
N ASN A 538 7.72 15.23 28.90
CA ASN A 538 6.77 14.60 27.96
C ASN A 538 7.33 13.37 27.22
N LEU A 539 8.27 12.66 27.83
CA LEU A 539 8.89 11.44 27.28
C LEU A 539 8.30 10.16 27.91
N ASN A 540 7.07 10.21 28.41
CA ASN A 540 6.44 9.07 29.11
C ASN A 540 6.35 7.81 28.24
N HIS A 541 6.33 7.95 26.91
CA HIS A 541 6.33 6.81 25.97
C HIS A 541 7.67 6.06 25.91
N LEU A 542 8.74 6.63 26.50
CA LEU A 542 10.09 6.08 26.58
C LEU A 542 10.55 5.83 28.01
N GLU A 543 9.63 5.82 28.99
CA GLU A 543 10.00 5.67 30.41
C GLU A 543 10.85 4.41 30.66
N GLY A 544 12.00 4.61 31.34
CA GLY A 544 12.95 3.55 31.65
C GLY A 544 13.91 3.17 30.50
N GLU A 545 13.72 3.72 29.30
CA GLU A 545 14.60 3.46 28.17
C GLU A 545 15.84 4.36 28.17
N THR A 546 16.97 3.79 27.75
CA THR A 546 18.16 4.57 27.38
C THR A 546 17.97 5.18 26.01
N VAL A 547 18.09 6.51 25.92
CA VAL A 547 17.85 7.32 24.73
C VAL A 547 19.13 7.98 24.22
N ASN A 548 19.22 8.12 22.89
CA ASN A 548 20.18 9.00 22.23
C ASN A 548 19.59 10.41 22.15
N ILE A 549 20.47 11.41 22.24
CA ILE A 549 20.09 12.82 22.29
C ILE A 549 20.97 13.60 21.31
N LEU A 550 20.33 14.35 20.41
CA LEU A 550 20.97 15.37 19.60
C LEU A 550 20.48 16.75 20.06
N ALA A 551 21.36 17.62 20.52
CA ALA A 551 21.04 18.95 21.03
C ALA A 551 21.81 20.03 20.25
N ASP A 552 21.08 20.92 19.58
CA ASP A 552 21.61 21.97 18.68
C ASP A 552 22.67 21.44 17.68
N GLY A 553 22.49 20.21 17.20
CA GLY A 553 23.38 19.52 16.26
C GLY A 553 24.58 18.80 16.89
N ALA A 554 24.74 18.85 18.21
CA ALA A 554 25.76 18.10 18.95
C ALA A 554 25.18 16.84 19.61
N VAL A 555 25.93 15.74 19.56
CA VAL A 555 25.56 14.50 20.24
C VAL A 555 25.82 14.64 21.73
N MET A 556 24.79 14.41 22.54
CA MET A 556 24.90 14.41 24.00
C MET A 556 25.09 12.98 24.53
N PRO A 557 25.68 12.79 25.72
CA PRO A 557 25.74 11.49 26.36
C PRO A 557 24.35 10.85 26.51
N PRO A 558 24.19 9.54 26.23
CA PRO A 558 22.92 8.86 26.41
C PRO A 558 22.40 9.00 27.86
N GLN A 559 21.09 9.20 27.99
CA GLN A 559 20.41 9.30 29.29
C GLN A 559 19.34 8.21 29.41
N VAL A 560 18.95 7.90 30.64
CA VAL A 560 17.76 7.06 30.90
C VAL A 560 16.60 7.99 31.17
N VAL A 561 15.46 7.77 30.50
CA VAL A 561 14.24 8.54 30.77
C VAL A 561 13.72 8.14 32.15
N ALA A 562 13.58 9.13 33.04
CA ALA A 562 13.07 8.95 34.39
C ALA A 562 12.04 10.02 34.70
N GLY A 563 10.84 9.61 35.15
CA GLY A 563 9.74 10.54 35.42
C GLY A 563 9.24 11.27 34.17
N GLY A 564 9.37 10.64 33.00
CA GLY A 564 9.01 11.20 31.70
C GLY A 564 9.94 12.32 31.24
N ALA A 565 11.16 12.40 31.78
CA ALA A 565 12.11 13.46 31.45
C ALA A 565 13.57 12.98 31.35
N VAL A 566 14.39 13.81 30.70
CA VAL A 566 15.86 13.73 30.70
C VAL A 566 16.46 15.10 30.96
N THR A 567 17.67 15.13 31.50
CA THR A 567 18.42 16.36 31.75
C THR A 567 19.78 16.28 31.03
N ILE A 568 20.17 17.37 30.39
CA ILE A 568 21.48 17.54 29.74
C ILE A 568 22.27 18.68 30.43
N GLU A 569 23.60 18.67 30.28
CA GLU A 569 24.48 19.62 30.96
C GLU A 569 24.44 21.03 30.35
N HIS A 570 24.22 21.13 29.04
CA HIS A 570 24.21 22.39 28.30
C HIS A 570 22.80 22.76 27.88
N ALA A 571 22.39 24.02 28.11
CA ALA A 571 21.08 24.49 27.69
C ALA A 571 21.00 24.56 26.16
N SER A 572 19.95 23.95 25.58
CA SER A 572 19.77 23.85 24.13
C SER A 572 18.37 24.22 23.67
N SER A 573 18.28 24.74 22.44
CA SER A 573 17.03 25.27 21.88
C SER A 573 16.28 24.26 21.02
N LYS A 574 17.01 23.41 20.30
CA LYS A 574 16.45 22.34 19.47
C LYS A 574 17.05 21.00 19.88
N VAL A 575 16.22 20.10 20.39
CA VAL A 575 16.69 18.82 20.93
C VAL A 575 15.83 17.66 20.43
N HIS A 576 16.46 16.66 19.83
CA HIS A 576 15.84 15.40 19.42
C HIS A 576 16.21 14.30 20.40
N ILE A 577 15.20 13.62 20.95
CA ILE A 577 15.37 12.59 21.99
C ILE A 577 14.59 11.36 21.56
N GLY A 578 15.25 10.20 21.52
CA GLY A 578 14.59 8.94 21.18
C GLY A 578 15.49 7.73 21.32
N LEU A 579 14.96 6.57 20.94
CA LEU A 579 15.68 5.31 20.98
C LEU A 579 16.87 5.31 19.99
N PRO A 580 18.01 4.73 20.37
CA PRO A 580 19.17 4.66 19.48
C PRO A 580 18.90 3.79 18.26
N ILE A 581 19.46 4.21 17.12
CA ILE A 581 19.47 3.44 15.87
C ILE A 581 20.89 2.94 15.64
N GLN A 582 21.03 1.64 15.40
CA GLN A 582 22.29 1.06 14.96
C GLN A 582 22.21 0.77 13.46
N ALA A 583 22.97 1.52 12.66
CA ALA A 583 23.08 1.32 11.23
C ALA A 583 24.38 0.59 10.88
N ASP A 584 24.25 -0.58 10.25
CA ASP A 584 25.34 -1.50 9.97
C ASP A 584 25.38 -1.84 8.48
N LEU A 585 26.56 -1.67 7.88
CA LEU A 585 26.84 -2.03 6.50
C LEU A 585 28.06 -2.95 6.46
N ILE A 586 27.96 -4.06 5.73
CA ILE A 586 29.08 -4.98 5.50
C ILE A 586 29.26 -5.17 4.00
N THR A 587 30.48 -4.99 3.49
CA THR A 587 30.77 -5.29 2.09
C THR A 587 30.69 -6.78 1.79
N LEU A 588 30.46 -7.13 0.54
CA LEU A 588 30.70 -8.50 0.08
C LEU A 588 32.19 -8.89 0.22
N PRO A 589 32.51 -10.18 0.27
CA PRO A 589 33.89 -10.65 0.26
C PRO A 589 34.70 -10.04 -0.89
N LEU A 590 35.89 -9.55 -0.57
CA LEU A 590 36.76 -8.85 -1.50
C LEU A 590 37.19 -9.78 -2.64
N ALA A 591 36.85 -9.41 -3.87
CA ALA A 591 37.32 -10.04 -5.10
C ALA A 591 38.23 -9.07 -5.87
N PHE A 592 39.29 -9.60 -6.49
CA PHE A 592 40.26 -8.81 -7.27
C PHE A 592 40.90 -9.67 -8.37
N ASP A 593 41.50 -9.01 -9.36
CA ASP A 593 42.13 -9.67 -10.50
C ASP A 593 43.39 -10.44 -10.08
N ALA A 594 43.23 -11.74 -9.87
CA ALA A 594 44.25 -12.72 -9.53
C ALA A 594 43.72 -14.13 -9.80
N GLN A 595 44.57 -15.15 -9.64
CA GLN A 595 44.14 -16.55 -9.74
C GLN A 595 42.94 -16.80 -8.80
N ALA A 596 41.89 -17.43 -9.34
CA ALA A 596 40.62 -17.68 -8.65
C ALA A 596 39.99 -16.42 -8.02
N MET A 597 40.20 -15.24 -8.62
CA MET A 597 39.68 -13.95 -8.14
C MET A 597 40.11 -13.58 -6.71
N GLY A 598 41.25 -14.13 -6.26
CA GLY A 598 41.75 -13.92 -4.90
C GLY A 598 41.01 -14.71 -3.81
N GLN A 599 40.16 -15.66 -4.19
CA GLN A 599 39.50 -16.57 -3.24
C GLN A 599 40.47 -17.64 -2.73
N GLY A 600 40.21 -18.16 -1.52
CA GLY A 600 41.06 -19.16 -0.85
C GLY A 600 42.38 -18.59 -0.28
N ARG A 601 42.54 -17.27 -0.28
CA ARG A 601 43.66 -16.57 0.36
C ARG A 601 43.16 -15.70 1.51
N VAL A 602 43.91 -15.66 2.59
CA VAL A 602 43.64 -14.74 3.69
C VAL A 602 43.99 -13.31 3.27
N LYS A 603 43.17 -12.37 3.71
CA LYS A 603 43.24 -10.95 3.34
C LYS A 603 43.29 -10.13 4.62
N ASN A 604 44.20 -9.17 4.67
CA ASN A 604 44.27 -8.19 5.75
C ASN A 604 44.02 -6.79 5.16
N VAL A 605 42.87 -6.20 5.47
CA VAL A 605 42.53 -4.84 5.06
C VAL A 605 43.33 -3.87 5.92
N ASN A 606 44.16 -3.04 5.27
CA ASN A 606 45.00 -2.07 5.97
C ASN A 606 44.39 -0.66 5.94
N PHE A 607 43.85 -0.29 4.78
CA PHE A 607 43.27 1.04 4.55
C PHE A 607 41.95 0.93 3.81
N VAL A 608 41.04 1.83 4.17
CA VAL A 608 39.82 2.10 3.41
C VAL A 608 39.78 3.58 3.06
N TRP A 609 39.32 3.91 1.87
CA TRP A 609 38.99 5.27 1.47
C TRP A 609 37.48 5.34 1.32
N LEU A 610 36.84 6.04 2.23
CA LEU A 610 35.40 6.22 2.25
C LEU A 610 35.08 7.55 1.60
N ARG A 611 34.29 7.53 0.51
CA ARG A 611 33.73 8.75 -0.06
C ARG A 611 32.40 9.03 0.60
N LEU A 612 32.37 10.10 1.38
CA LEU A 612 31.22 10.51 2.17
C LEU A 612 30.61 11.78 1.57
N ASN A 613 29.30 11.94 1.73
CA ASN A 613 28.58 13.17 1.39
C ASN A 613 27.73 13.62 2.57
N ASP A 614 27.88 14.85 3.02
CA ASP A 614 27.13 15.48 4.12
C ASP A 614 26.96 14.53 5.32
N SER A 615 28.08 13.92 5.71
CA SER A 615 28.11 12.84 6.69
C SER A 615 28.81 13.25 7.97
N SER A 616 28.42 12.61 9.06
CA SER A 616 29.16 12.62 10.32
C SER A 616 30.30 11.61 10.33
N GLY A 617 31.06 11.59 11.44
CA GLY A 617 32.05 10.55 11.69
C GLY A 617 31.41 9.16 11.71
N VAL A 618 32.01 8.22 10.97
CA VAL A 618 31.53 6.84 10.82
C VAL A 618 32.60 5.87 11.32
N PHE A 619 32.20 4.72 11.85
CA PHE A 619 33.13 3.69 12.30
C PHE A 619 33.38 2.67 11.19
N ALA A 620 34.63 2.27 10.97
CA ALA A 620 35.00 1.26 10.00
C ALA A 620 36.04 0.28 10.56
N GLY A 621 35.95 -1.01 10.19
CA GLY A 621 36.88 -2.03 10.66
C GLY A 621 36.64 -3.42 10.07
N PRO A 622 37.37 -4.45 10.54
CA PRO A 622 37.29 -5.80 9.99
C PRO A 622 36.21 -6.70 10.63
N SER A 623 35.58 -6.27 11.73
CA SER A 623 34.50 -7.01 12.41
C SER A 623 33.77 -6.10 13.41
N PHE A 624 32.52 -6.43 13.74
CA PHE A 624 31.75 -5.77 14.81
C PHE A 624 32.12 -6.24 16.22
N ASP A 625 32.91 -7.31 16.35
CA ASP A 625 33.27 -7.90 17.64
C ASP A 625 34.29 -7.03 18.37
N LYS A 626 34.20 -7.04 19.70
CA LYS A 626 35.26 -6.50 20.56
C LYS A 626 36.38 -7.56 20.67
N LEU A 627 37.64 -7.13 20.76
CA LEU A 627 38.77 -8.02 21.06
C LEU A 627 38.75 -8.35 22.57
N GLU A 628 39.16 -9.55 22.98
CA GLU A 628 39.25 -9.87 24.41
C GLU A 628 40.22 -8.96 25.16
N ALA A 629 39.81 -8.65 26.41
CA ALA A 629 40.49 -8.05 27.57
C ALA A 629 41.36 -6.79 27.42
N ALA A 630 41.91 -6.44 26.24
CA ALA A 630 42.97 -5.42 26.16
C ALA A 630 42.89 -4.44 24.96
N ASN A 631 41.87 -4.47 24.10
CA ASN A 631 41.81 -3.57 22.93
C ASN A 631 40.39 -3.01 22.67
N PRO A 632 40.18 -1.68 22.77
CA PRO A 632 38.86 -1.04 22.66
C PRO A 632 38.42 -1.04 21.18
N ASP A 633 37.33 -1.76 20.87
CA ASP A 633 36.61 -1.87 19.59
C ASP A 633 37.43 -2.21 18.32
N LYS A 634 37.03 -3.23 17.54
CA LYS A 634 37.66 -3.53 16.23
C LYS A 634 37.38 -2.46 15.17
N LEU A 635 36.35 -1.65 15.39
CA LEU A 635 36.04 -0.51 14.55
C LEU A 635 36.81 0.72 15.03
N THR A 636 37.31 1.51 14.08
CA THR A 636 37.94 2.80 14.34
C THR A 636 37.13 3.90 13.69
N GLN A 637 37.03 5.05 14.36
CA GLN A 637 36.25 6.18 13.86
C GLN A 637 37.01 6.93 12.76
N VAL A 638 36.35 7.13 11.62
CA VAL A 638 36.73 8.13 10.62
C VAL A 638 36.45 9.49 11.23
N LYS A 639 37.51 10.14 11.72
CA LYS A 639 37.39 11.41 12.44
C LYS A 639 36.88 12.50 11.52
N GLN A 640 35.83 13.18 11.97
CA GLN A 640 35.16 14.27 11.27
C GLN A 640 35.80 15.63 11.52
N ARG A 641 36.45 15.81 12.68
CA ARG A 641 36.95 17.13 13.12
C ARG A 641 38.02 17.69 12.20
N THR A 642 37.82 18.94 11.82
CA THR A 642 38.78 19.76 11.07
C THR A 642 39.26 20.90 11.97
N ASN A 643 38.73 22.11 11.79
CA ASN A 643 39.19 23.34 12.44
C ASN A 643 38.05 24.07 13.19
N GLU A 644 37.03 23.36 13.65
CA GLU A 644 35.87 23.96 14.34
C GLU A 644 36.26 24.59 15.69
N SER A 645 35.54 25.66 16.08
CA SER A 645 35.72 26.32 17.37
C SER A 645 35.31 25.40 18.53
N TYR A 646 35.89 25.63 19.70
CA TYR A 646 35.46 24.94 20.91
C TYR A 646 33.99 25.27 21.21
N GLY A 647 33.20 24.23 21.51
CA GLY A 647 31.78 24.36 21.85
C GLY A 647 30.81 24.32 20.67
N THR A 648 31.29 24.26 19.41
CA THR A 648 30.41 24.10 18.24
C THR A 648 30.31 22.64 17.79
N PRO A 649 29.14 22.18 17.30
CA PRO A 649 29.01 20.84 16.74
C PRO A 649 29.97 20.63 15.55
N PRO A 650 30.58 19.44 15.38
CA PRO A 650 31.44 19.15 14.22
C PRO A 650 30.67 19.28 12.90
N ARG A 651 31.23 19.98 11.91
CA ARG A 651 30.57 20.16 10.61
C ARG A 651 30.56 18.86 9.82
N TRP A 652 29.48 18.57 9.12
CA TRP A 652 29.42 17.38 8.26
C TRP A 652 30.48 17.47 7.16
N ILE A 653 31.02 16.30 6.81
CA ILE A 653 32.12 16.14 5.88
C ILE A 653 31.64 15.59 4.54
N SER A 654 32.21 16.13 3.47
CA SER A 654 32.01 15.70 2.09
C SER A 654 33.38 15.56 1.43
N GLY A 655 33.62 14.42 0.77
CA GLY A 655 34.91 14.11 0.15
C GLY A 655 35.36 12.68 0.40
N GLU A 656 36.63 12.42 0.10
CA GLU A 656 37.23 11.10 0.26
C GLU A 656 38.20 11.08 1.44
N PHE A 657 37.97 10.15 2.37
CA PHE A 657 38.70 10.07 3.63
C PHE A 657 39.47 8.77 3.71
N LYS A 658 40.81 8.86 3.73
CA LYS A 658 41.69 7.74 4.00
C LYS A 658 41.60 7.38 5.48
N HIS A 659 41.25 6.14 5.78
CA HIS A 659 41.15 5.63 7.13
C HIS A 659 41.95 4.34 7.27
N MET A 660 42.79 4.27 8.30
CA MET A 660 43.51 3.06 8.66
C MET A 660 42.61 2.23 9.56
N VAL A 661 42.18 1.07 9.07
CA VAL A 661 41.39 0.13 9.88
C VAL A 661 42.32 -0.72 10.74
N LYS A 662 41.79 -1.30 11.83
CA LYS A 662 42.56 -2.28 12.61
C LYS A 662 42.86 -3.51 11.74
N ALA A 663 44.13 -3.92 11.75
CA ALA A 663 44.57 -5.09 10.99
C ALA A 663 43.93 -6.37 11.54
N ALA A 664 43.42 -7.19 10.64
CA ALA A 664 42.92 -8.53 10.94
C ALA A 664 42.98 -9.39 9.66
N TRP A 665 43.62 -10.56 9.77
CA TRP A 665 43.61 -11.56 8.71
C TRP A 665 42.27 -12.28 8.70
N THR A 666 41.55 -12.20 7.58
CA THR A 666 40.23 -12.83 7.39
C THR A 666 40.15 -13.46 6.01
N ASP A 667 39.30 -14.49 5.85
CA ASP A 667 39.13 -15.15 4.55
C ASP A 667 38.42 -14.25 3.52
N GLY A 668 37.47 -13.45 4.00
CA GLY A 668 36.64 -12.58 3.16
C GLY A 668 37.26 -11.23 2.83
N GLY A 669 38.11 -10.67 3.69
CA GLY A 669 38.61 -9.29 3.53
C GLY A 669 37.49 -8.24 3.52
N GLN A 670 36.38 -8.51 4.22
CA GLN A 670 35.21 -7.63 4.27
C GLN A 670 35.46 -6.43 5.16
N VAL A 671 34.78 -5.32 4.86
CA VAL A 671 34.79 -4.11 5.68
C VAL A 671 33.42 -3.92 6.31
N PHE A 672 33.45 -3.67 7.62
CA PHE A 672 32.31 -3.43 8.48
C PHE A 672 32.23 -1.93 8.76
N VAL A 673 31.08 -1.32 8.48
CA VAL A 673 30.82 0.10 8.68
C VAL A 673 29.64 0.24 9.64
N ARG A 674 29.76 1.11 10.65
CA ARG A 674 28.72 1.35 11.66
C ARG A 674 28.50 2.84 11.91
N GLN A 675 27.24 3.23 12.01
CA GLN A 675 26.81 4.47 12.64
C GLN A 675 25.86 4.16 13.79
N SER A 676 26.18 4.65 14.99
CA SER A 676 25.39 4.50 16.21
C SER A 676 24.98 5.82 16.84
N ASP A 677 25.63 6.91 16.44
CA ASP A 677 25.30 8.25 16.88
C ASP A 677 24.07 8.75 16.10
N PRO A 678 23.25 9.64 16.68
CA PRO A 678 22.06 10.19 16.03
C PRO A 678 22.43 11.21 14.94
N LEU A 679 23.21 10.79 13.95
CA LEU A 679 23.78 11.63 12.91
C LEU A 679 23.70 10.97 11.53
N PRO A 680 23.68 11.76 10.44
CA PRO A 680 23.62 11.23 9.08
C PRO A 680 24.94 10.62 8.63
N VAL A 681 24.86 9.57 7.82
CA VAL A 681 25.95 9.04 7.01
C VAL A 681 25.42 8.69 5.63
N THR A 682 26.11 9.14 4.58
CA THR A 682 25.88 8.80 3.18
C THR A 682 27.20 8.35 2.57
N LEU A 683 27.35 7.04 2.41
CA LEU A 683 28.50 6.40 1.79
C LEU A 683 28.29 6.31 0.27
N VAL A 684 29.05 7.10 -0.48
CA VAL A 684 28.96 7.19 -1.95
C VAL A 684 29.72 6.06 -2.62
N SER A 685 30.95 5.82 -2.17
CA SER A 685 31.82 4.75 -2.67
C SER A 685 32.88 4.39 -1.64
N MET A 686 33.52 3.23 -1.83
CA MET A 686 34.60 2.80 -0.95
C MET A 686 35.73 2.14 -1.74
N THR A 687 36.98 2.54 -1.48
CA THR A 687 38.17 1.81 -1.93
C THR A 687 38.77 1.03 -0.78
N ILE A 688 39.10 -0.23 -0.99
CA ILE A 688 39.72 -1.13 0.00
C ILE A 688 41.13 -1.44 -0.47
N GLU A 689 42.13 -1.24 0.38
CA GLU A 689 43.49 -1.77 0.20
C GLU A 689 43.72 -2.94 1.16
N ALA A 690 44.01 -4.10 0.59
CA ALA A 690 44.28 -5.32 1.36
C ALA A 690 45.65 -5.91 1.02
N ALA A 691 46.37 -6.35 2.05
CA ALA A 691 47.52 -7.25 1.91
C ALA A 691 47.01 -8.67 1.75
N ILE A 692 47.61 -9.41 0.81
CA ILE A 692 47.25 -10.80 0.53
C ILE A 692 48.28 -11.73 1.20
N GLY A 693 47.77 -12.68 1.99
CA GLY A 693 48.55 -13.70 2.66
C GLY A 693 48.41 -15.05 1.95
N GLY A 694 49.46 -15.86 2.04
CA GLY A 694 49.66 -17.07 1.24
C GLY A 694 51.01 -17.07 0.58
#